data_AF-A0AAW2T9N5-F1
#
_entry.id   AF-A0AAW2T9N5-F1
#
_cell.length_a   1.000
_cell.length_b   1.000
_cell.length_c   1.000
_cell.angle_alpha   90.00
_cell.angle_beta   90.00
_cell.angle_gamma   90.00
#
_symmetry.space_group_name_H-M   'P 1'
#
loop_
_entity.id
_entity.type
_entity.pdbx_description
1 polymer ?
#
loop_
_entity_poly.entity_id
_entity_poly.type
_entity_poly.pdbx_seq_one_letter_code
_entity_poly.pdbx_strand_id
1 'polypeptide(L)'
;MGDRPKGEFSATAQHMSMLQATLGSKRASESWLYSYKRSFNGFVAKLTLEEKTKIATERRKTESDVIVGMLDSGIWPESPSFDDKDFGPPPTKWKGSCQSSSNFTCNNKIIGAKYYHSEGPINPPSIPSPRDSGGHGSHTASTAAGGLVYGANLYGLGAGTARGAVPSARIAVYKICWSGGCSDADILAAFDDAIADGVDIISISGISVNKFVLENESYPLVYGGNVPNTAGGYDNSTSRYCVADSLDRKLVEGTIVLCDGLNSAEPTAAAGAAGTIMHDDYFTDFAFSFPLPASYLGDDDGSKVYNYINGTSKIIGARYYHSEGNVTPPDFPSPRDSEGHGSHTASTAAGGVVYGANLYGLGAGTARGGVPSARIAVYKICWSDGCSDADILAAFDDAIADGVDIISISVGGFFPSDYFGDPIAIGAFHAMKNGVLTSNSAGNSGRTLQRSSTFRLGPFRLLPGVSVNTFVLENESYPLVYGGNVPNTAGGYDNSTSSKPTATIFKSVEANETLAPFVVSFSSRGPNPITADILKPDLTAPGVDILAAWSEATTVTGFPEDSRVVPYNIISGTSMSCPHASGAAAYVKSFNPTWSPSAVKSALMTTAAPMSVATNTDAEFAYGSGHIDPLKAKSPGLVYDMEEADYVSFLCGQGYSNKNLQLITGDNTTCTASNNATVYDLNYPSFTLSAASGASVSRVFHRTVTNVGSASSTYRAAVIAPEELSIQVQPGILSFTSVGEKQSFAVTVTASVGDSVLSGSLVWDDGENKVRSPVVAYAA
;
A
#
# COMPACT_ATOMS: atom_id res chain seq x y z
N MET A 1 -7.99 38.58 8.31
CA MET A 1 -8.92 37.70 7.57
C MET A 1 -10.29 38.32 7.73
N GLY A 2 -10.95 38.66 6.63
CA GLY A 2 -12.21 39.39 6.63
C GLY A 2 -12.63 39.66 5.20
N ASP A 3 -13.93 39.65 4.94
CA ASP A 3 -14.48 39.80 3.60
C ASP A 3 -14.09 41.13 2.94
N ARG A 4 -14.03 41.08 1.61
CA ARG A 4 -13.63 42.19 0.74
C ARG A 4 -14.52 43.42 1.01
N PRO A 5 -13.96 44.61 1.29
CA PRO A 5 -14.77 45.82 1.45
C PRO A 5 -15.61 46.06 0.20
N LYS A 6 -16.90 46.38 0.37
CA LYS A 6 -17.80 46.69 -0.76
C LYS A 6 -17.40 48.05 -1.37
N GLY A 7 -16.73 48.01 -2.53
CA GLY A 7 -16.26 49.15 -3.34
C GLY A 7 -15.18 48.72 -4.34
N GLU A 8 -14.71 49.62 -5.22
CA GLU A 8 -13.55 49.37 -6.11
C GLU A 8 -12.24 49.27 -5.29
N PHE A 9 -12.09 48.19 -4.54
CA PHE A 9 -10.88 47.88 -3.79
C PHE A 9 -9.96 46.99 -4.63
N SER A 10 -8.85 47.59 -5.07
CA SER A 10 -7.74 46.86 -5.70
C SER A 10 -6.64 46.61 -4.68
N ALA A 11 -6.60 45.40 -4.12
CA ALA A 11 -5.52 44.95 -3.25
C ALA A 11 -4.15 45.14 -3.92
N THR A 12 -4.09 44.97 -5.25
CA THR A 12 -2.89 45.22 -6.05
C THR A 12 -2.48 46.70 -6.03
N ALA A 13 -3.42 47.64 -6.09
CA ALA A 13 -3.11 49.07 -6.00
C ALA A 13 -2.63 49.46 -4.60
N GLN A 14 -3.22 48.91 -3.54
CA GLN A 14 -2.82 49.20 -2.16
C GLN A 14 -1.42 48.64 -1.85
N HIS A 15 -1.17 47.37 -2.17
CA HIS A 15 0.15 46.77 -2.01
C HIS A 15 1.23 47.52 -2.81
N MET A 16 0.89 47.97 -4.03
CA MET A 16 1.82 48.75 -4.84
C MET A 16 2.09 50.11 -4.19
N SER A 17 1.05 50.82 -3.74
CA SER A 17 1.20 52.08 -3.01
C SER A 17 2.09 51.94 -1.76
N MET A 18 1.97 50.83 -1.02
CA MET A 18 2.84 50.54 0.14
C MET A 18 4.32 50.41 -0.27
N LEU A 19 4.62 49.66 -1.33
CA LEU A 19 6.00 49.56 -1.85
C LEU A 19 6.51 50.88 -2.43
N GLN A 20 5.65 51.65 -3.09
CA GLN A 20 5.99 52.95 -3.68
C GLN A 20 6.34 53.99 -2.62
N ALA A 21 5.63 53.98 -1.49
CA ALA A 21 5.91 54.87 -0.37
C ALA A 21 7.32 54.65 0.23
N THR A 22 7.82 53.41 0.22
CA THR A 22 9.12 53.08 0.82
C THR A 22 10.28 53.01 -0.18
N LEU A 23 10.02 52.55 -1.41
CA LEU A 23 11.05 52.29 -2.44
C LEU A 23 11.04 53.29 -3.61
N GLY A 24 9.99 54.11 -3.71
CA GLY A 24 9.71 54.97 -4.87
C GLY A 24 9.09 54.20 -6.05
N SER A 25 8.33 54.91 -6.90
CA SER A 25 7.49 54.28 -7.93
C SER A 25 8.20 53.38 -8.93
N LYS A 26 9.45 53.72 -9.28
CA LYS A 26 10.23 52.98 -10.28
C LYS A 26 10.72 51.63 -9.74
N ARG A 27 11.29 51.62 -8.52
CA ARG A 27 11.81 50.41 -7.87
C ARG A 27 10.72 49.50 -7.31
N ALA A 28 9.60 50.05 -6.84
CA ALA A 28 8.47 49.28 -6.33
C ALA A 28 7.94 48.25 -7.34
N SER A 29 7.91 48.64 -8.62
CA SER A 29 7.44 47.80 -9.72
C SER A 29 8.42 46.66 -10.05
N GLU A 30 9.73 46.93 -9.95
CA GLU A 30 10.81 45.96 -10.22
C GLU A 30 11.03 44.98 -9.06
N SER A 31 10.79 45.43 -7.83
CA SER A 31 10.89 44.62 -6.62
C SER A 31 9.67 43.72 -6.41
N TRP A 32 8.56 43.97 -7.09
CA TRP A 32 7.33 43.18 -6.95
C TRP A 32 7.46 41.81 -7.63
N LEU A 33 7.28 40.73 -6.88
CA LEU A 33 7.39 39.36 -7.40
C LEU A 33 6.03 38.70 -7.62
N TYR A 34 5.11 38.82 -6.66
CA TYR A 34 3.84 38.12 -6.72
C TYR A 34 2.78 38.75 -5.81
N SER A 35 1.49 38.57 -6.12
CA SER A 35 0.41 38.91 -5.18
C SER A 35 -0.65 37.84 -5.13
N TYR A 36 -0.96 37.44 -3.90
CA TYR A 36 -2.00 36.51 -3.56
C TYR A 36 -3.35 37.23 -3.58
N LYS A 37 -4.28 36.70 -4.36
CA LYS A 37 -5.59 37.32 -4.66
C LYS A 37 -6.79 36.42 -4.34
N ARG A 38 -6.57 35.17 -3.93
CA ARG A 38 -7.63 34.17 -3.75
C ARG A 38 -8.02 33.90 -2.30
N SER A 39 -7.05 33.61 -1.43
CA SER A 39 -7.35 33.15 -0.05
C SER A 39 -6.94 34.13 1.05
N PHE A 40 -6.01 35.05 0.77
CA PHE A 40 -5.66 36.17 1.65
C PHE A 40 -5.05 37.30 0.82
N ASN A 41 -5.19 38.55 1.29
CA ASN A 41 -4.57 39.72 0.65
C ASN A 41 -3.10 39.80 1.07
N GLY A 42 -2.19 39.45 0.15
CA GLY A 42 -0.75 39.53 0.39
C GLY A 42 0.06 39.74 -0.89
N PHE A 43 1.32 40.14 -0.73
CA PHE A 43 2.27 40.26 -1.84
C PHE A 43 3.68 39.87 -1.40
N VAL A 44 4.49 39.46 -2.37
CA VAL A 44 5.91 39.13 -2.22
C VAL A 44 6.70 40.18 -2.99
N ALA A 45 7.69 40.77 -2.33
CA ALA A 45 8.62 41.70 -2.94
C ALA A 45 10.06 41.40 -2.53
N LYS A 46 11.00 41.59 -3.45
CA LYS A 46 12.43 41.47 -3.24
C LYS A 46 12.98 42.78 -2.69
N LEU A 47 13.48 42.74 -1.45
CA LEU A 47 14.02 43.88 -0.73
C LEU A 47 15.50 43.68 -0.42
N THR A 48 16.28 44.76 -0.42
CA THR A 48 17.62 44.76 0.17
C THR A 48 17.53 44.72 1.70
N LEU A 49 18.64 44.37 2.37
CA LEU A 49 18.69 44.28 3.83
C LEU A 49 18.39 45.62 4.51
N GLU A 50 18.81 46.73 3.90
CA GLU A 50 18.57 48.09 4.38
C GLU A 50 17.09 48.50 4.23
N GLU A 51 16.48 48.18 3.08
CA GLU A 51 15.04 48.41 2.81
C GLU A 51 14.14 47.56 3.72
N LYS A 52 14.51 46.29 3.98
CA LYS A 52 13.84 45.42 4.97
C LYS A 52 13.85 46.05 6.36
N THR A 53 15.01 46.60 6.76
CA THR A 53 15.19 47.19 8.10
C THR A 53 14.40 48.48 8.23
N LYS A 54 14.32 49.30 7.17
CA LYS A 54 13.52 50.52 7.12
C LYS A 54 12.01 50.24 7.26
N ILE A 55 11.49 49.28 6.48
CA ILE A 55 10.08 48.84 6.55
C ILE A 55 9.75 48.25 7.94
N ALA A 56 10.67 47.48 8.53
CA ALA A 56 10.48 46.89 9.86
C ALA A 56 10.46 47.94 10.98
N THR A 57 11.19 49.06 10.83
CA THR A 57 11.30 50.11 11.86
C THR A 57 10.06 51.02 11.88
N GLU A 58 9.50 51.35 10.72
CA GLU A 58 8.25 52.14 10.62
C GLU A 58 7.03 51.38 11.16
N ARG A 59 6.99 50.04 10.97
CA ARG A 59 5.95 49.17 11.55
C ARG A 59 5.98 49.15 13.08
N ARG A 60 7.16 49.04 13.70
CA ARG A 60 7.31 48.91 15.16
C ARG A 60 6.69 50.06 15.96
N LYS A 61 6.85 51.32 15.49
CA LYS A 61 6.27 52.50 16.17
C LYS A 61 4.75 52.56 16.09
N THR A 62 4.17 52.12 14.98
CA THR A 62 2.71 52.16 14.78
C THR A 62 2.03 51.00 15.51
N GLU A 63 2.66 49.83 15.55
CA GLU A 63 2.14 48.64 16.25
C GLU A 63 2.22 48.78 17.78
N SER A 64 3.20 49.51 18.33
CA SER A 64 3.36 49.72 19.78
C SER A 64 2.31 50.60 20.45
N ASP A 65 1.50 51.30 19.66
CA ASP A 65 0.35 52.10 20.11
C ASP A 65 -0.96 51.29 20.12
N VAL A 66 -0.93 50.03 19.67
CA VAL A 66 -2.09 49.12 19.64
C VAL A 66 -2.14 48.28 20.92
N ILE A 67 -3.32 48.21 21.53
CA ILE A 67 -3.59 47.46 22.76
C ILE A 67 -4.58 46.33 22.45
N VAL A 68 -4.15 45.08 22.66
CA VAL A 68 -4.94 43.87 22.49
C VAL A 68 -5.45 43.40 23.85
N GLY A 69 -6.77 43.40 24.04
CA GLY A 69 -7.44 42.85 25.22
C GLY A 69 -7.67 41.35 25.07
N MET A 70 -7.19 40.56 26.02
CA MET A 70 -7.31 39.11 26.05
C MET A 70 -8.30 38.71 27.15
N LEU A 71 -9.45 38.16 26.76
CA LEU A 71 -10.45 37.61 27.68
C LEU A 71 -10.31 36.09 27.68
N ASP A 72 -9.69 35.52 28.72
CA ASP A 72 -9.32 34.09 28.75
C ASP A 72 -9.08 33.59 30.21
N SER A 73 -8.32 32.52 30.41
CA SER A 73 -7.98 31.90 31.70
C SER A 73 -6.87 32.63 32.47
N GLY A 74 -6.46 33.83 32.04
CA GLY A 74 -5.41 34.66 32.65
C GLY A 74 -4.11 34.69 31.84
N ILE A 75 -3.04 35.21 32.43
CA ILE A 75 -1.71 35.27 31.78
C ILE A 75 -0.55 34.91 32.73
N TRP A 76 0.51 34.34 32.16
CA TRP A 76 1.77 34.04 32.85
C TRP A 76 2.85 35.06 32.45
N PRO A 77 3.04 36.14 33.22
CA PRO A 77 3.86 37.28 32.80
C PRO A 77 5.35 36.96 32.68
N GLU A 78 5.85 35.93 33.35
CA GLU A 78 7.27 35.54 33.30
C GLU A 78 7.67 34.82 32.01
N SER A 79 6.73 34.52 31.12
CA SER A 79 7.04 33.90 29.83
C SER A 79 7.92 34.83 28.97
N PRO A 80 8.97 34.32 28.29
CA PRO A 80 9.78 35.10 27.35
C PRO A 80 8.95 35.78 26.24
N SER A 81 7.76 35.25 25.92
CA SER A 81 6.83 35.87 24.97
C SER A 81 6.28 37.22 25.44
N PHE A 82 6.40 37.56 26.72
CA PHE A 82 5.87 38.80 27.28
C PHE A 82 6.97 39.74 27.82
N ASP A 83 8.22 39.53 27.39
CA ASP A 83 9.34 40.42 27.69
C ASP A 83 9.11 41.84 27.12
N ASP A 84 9.46 42.87 27.89
CA ASP A 84 9.13 44.26 27.59
C ASP A 84 10.35 45.16 27.30
N LYS A 85 11.55 44.58 27.16
CA LYS A 85 12.82 45.31 26.97
C LYS A 85 12.83 46.36 25.85
N ASP A 86 12.02 46.14 24.81
CA ASP A 86 11.93 47.04 23.64
C ASP A 86 10.69 47.96 23.66
N PHE A 87 9.96 48.02 24.78
CA PHE A 87 8.71 48.80 24.91
C PHE A 87 8.92 50.08 25.73
N GLY A 88 8.44 51.20 25.19
CA GLY A 88 8.30 52.47 25.94
C GLY A 88 7.10 52.46 26.91
N PRO A 89 6.78 53.58 27.59
CA PRO A 89 5.63 53.65 28.48
C PRO A 89 4.30 53.35 27.74
N PRO A 90 3.24 52.90 28.45
CA PRO A 90 1.93 52.64 27.85
C PRO A 90 1.37 53.87 27.09
N PRO A 91 0.58 53.66 26.03
CA PRO A 91 -0.01 54.76 25.25
C PRO A 91 -0.88 55.66 26.13
N THR A 92 -0.87 56.97 25.88
CA THR A 92 -1.61 57.96 26.70
C THR A 92 -3.13 57.77 26.67
N LYS A 93 -3.65 57.04 25.68
CA LYS A 93 -5.06 56.67 25.56
C LYS A 93 -5.48 55.52 26.51
N TRP A 94 -4.51 54.76 27.04
CA TRP A 94 -4.75 53.66 27.97
C TRP A 94 -5.22 54.19 29.32
N LYS A 95 -6.37 53.71 29.79
CA LYS A 95 -7.01 54.11 31.05
C LYS A 95 -7.12 52.97 32.06
N GLY A 96 -6.81 51.75 31.63
CA GLY A 96 -6.90 50.58 32.50
C GLY A 96 -5.78 50.49 33.52
N SER A 97 -5.94 49.54 34.44
CA SER A 97 -5.03 49.31 35.55
C SER A 97 -4.55 47.87 35.60
N CYS A 98 -3.44 47.67 36.30
CA CYS A 98 -2.99 46.34 36.67
C CYS A 98 -3.46 46.04 38.09
N GLN A 99 -4.34 45.06 38.23
CA GLN A 99 -4.76 44.56 39.53
C GLN A 99 -3.58 43.85 40.20
N SER A 100 -2.86 44.58 41.06
CA SER A 100 -1.70 44.06 41.77
C SER A 100 -2.14 43.03 42.81
N SER A 101 -1.53 41.86 42.77
CA SER A 101 -1.61 40.83 43.82
C SER A 101 -0.19 40.42 44.20
N SER A 102 0.02 39.73 45.33
CA SER A 102 1.37 39.36 45.80
C SER A 102 2.18 38.54 44.77
N ASN A 103 1.52 37.95 43.78
CA ASN A 103 2.09 37.07 42.77
C ASN A 103 1.86 37.54 41.32
N PHE A 104 1.50 38.82 41.08
CA PHE A 104 1.25 39.32 39.73
C PHE A 104 1.62 40.80 39.56
N THR A 105 2.44 41.10 38.55
CA THR A 105 2.88 42.45 38.21
C THR A 105 2.88 42.64 36.69
N CYS A 106 2.30 43.74 36.23
CA CYS A 106 2.32 44.16 34.82
C CYS A 106 3.67 44.77 34.44
N ASN A 107 3.98 44.78 33.15
CA ASN A 107 5.18 45.38 32.58
C ASN A 107 4.80 46.28 31.39
N ASN A 108 5.75 46.77 30.59
CA ASN A 108 5.41 47.59 29.43
C ASN A 108 4.81 46.79 28.26
N LYS A 109 4.84 45.46 28.33
CA LYS A 109 4.21 44.57 27.34
C LYS A 109 2.78 44.20 27.74
N ILE A 110 2.59 43.75 28.97
CA ILE A 110 1.31 43.47 29.62
C ILE A 110 0.97 44.70 30.47
N ILE A 111 0.16 45.61 29.94
CA ILE A 111 -0.09 46.94 30.54
C ILE A 111 -1.33 47.01 31.43
N GLY A 112 -2.16 45.95 31.40
CA GLY A 112 -3.38 45.83 32.20
C GLY A 112 -3.69 44.38 32.53
N ALA A 113 -4.26 44.14 33.71
CA ALA A 113 -4.66 42.80 34.13
C ALA A 113 -5.75 42.86 35.20
N LYS A 114 -6.88 42.16 35.00
CA LYS A 114 -8.01 42.04 35.94
C LYS A 114 -8.53 40.60 35.95
N TYR A 115 -9.25 40.21 37.01
CA TYR A 115 -10.00 38.95 37.03
C TYR A 115 -11.44 39.16 37.50
N TYR A 116 -12.33 38.30 37.03
CA TYR A 116 -13.76 38.32 37.31
C TYR A 116 -14.21 36.92 37.72
N HIS A 117 -15.00 36.82 38.78
CA HIS A 117 -15.52 35.56 39.29
C HIS A 117 -16.81 35.81 40.08
N SER A 118 -17.94 35.59 39.42
CA SER A 118 -19.28 35.79 39.95
C SER A 118 -19.88 34.53 40.61
N GLU A 119 -19.30 33.35 40.37
CA GLU A 119 -19.86 32.06 40.75
C GLU A 119 -19.14 31.36 41.92
N GLY A 120 -19.68 31.49 43.14
CA GLY A 120 -19.23 30.68 44.29
C GLY A 120 -17.81 30.98 44.80
N PRO A 121 -17.28 30.19 45.76
CA PRO A 121 -15.92 30.37 46.27
C PRO A 121 -14.87 29.81 45.30
N ILE A 122 -13.77 30.55 45.11
CA ILE A 122 -12.62 30.11 44.30
C ILE A 122 -11.89 28.97 45.03
N ASN A 123 -11.90 27.76 44.45
CA ASN A 123 -11.28 26.58 45.03
C ASN A 123 -9.84 26.36 44.51
N PRO A 124 -8.91 25.85 45.34
CA PRO A 124 -7.55 25.48 44.89
C PRO A 124 -7.59 24.42 43.77
N PRO A 125 -6.70 24.49 42.75
CA PRO A 125 -5.46 25.27 42.69
C PRO A 125 -5.62 26.70 42.13
N SER A 126 -6.84 27.16 41.86
CA SER A 126 -7.09 28.49 41.29
C SER A 126 -6.81 29.59 42.31
N ILE A 127 -6.10 30.63 41.85
CA ILE A 127 -5.68 31.78 42.67
C ILE A 127 -6.58 32.97 42.29
N PRO A 128 -7.09 33.76 43.26
CA PRO A 128 -7.83 35.01 42.99
C PRO A 128 -6.90 36.10 42.46
N SER A 129 -6.40 35.90 41.23
CA SER A 129 -5.39 36.71 40.56
C SER A 129 -5.61 36.61 39.04
N PRO A 130 -5.22 37.63 38.25
CA PRO A 130 -5.22 37.55 36.78
C PRO A 130 -4.25 36.49 36.21
N ARG A 131 -3.48 35.82 37.08
CA ARG A 131 -2.52 34.80 36.69
C ARG A 131 -3.19 33.59 36.06
N ASP A 132 -2.56 33.11 34.99
CA ASP A 132 -2.99 31.89 34.33
C ASP A 132 -2.69 30.65 35.18
N SER A 133 -3.69 29.77 35.28
CA SER A 133 -3.60 28.49 35.99
C SER A 133 -3.75 27.29 35.06
N GLY A 134 -4.26 27.50 33.84
CA GLY A 134 -4.50 26.44 32.85
C GLY A 134 -3.54 26.47 31.65
N GLY A 135 -2.75 27.54 31.51
CA GLY A 135 -1.82 27.74 30.39
C GLY A 135 -2.47 28.21 29.10
N HIS A 136 -3.80 28.07 28.97
CA HIS A 136 -4.57 28.44 27.78
C HIS A 136 -4.47 29.95 27.50
N GLY A 137 -4.82 30.81 28.45
CA GLY A 137 -4.78 32.26 28.26
C GLY A 137 -3.39 32.81 27.96
N SER A 138 -2.34 32.24 28.54
CA SER A 138 -0.95 32.59 28.22
C SER A 138 -0.57 32.17 26.81
N HIS A 139 -0.98 30.97 26.40
CA HIS A 139 -0.76 30.49 25.04
C HIS A 139 -1.49 31.40 24.04
N THR A 140 -2.79 31.67 24.24
CA THR A 140 -3.59 32.56 23.39
C THR A 140 -2.97 33.95 23.30
N ALA A 141 -2.61 34.57 24.43
CA ALA A 141 -1.99 35.90 24.46
C ALA A 141 -0.64 35.93 23.72
N SER A 142 0.15 34.85 23.81
CA SER A 142 1.43 34.74 23.10
C SER A 142 1.24 34.62 21.59
N THR A 143 0.18 33.96 21.11
CA THR A 143 -0.14 33.88 19.69
C THR A 143 -0.68 35.20 19.13
N ALA A 144 -1.45 35.97 19.91
CA ALA A 144 -1.99 37.25 19.49
C ALA A 144 -0.88 38.32 19.37
N ALA A 145 -0.09 38.49 20.44
CA ALA A 145 0.86 39.58 20.52
C ALA A 145 2.17 39.20 21.24
N GLY A 146 2.52 37.93 21.37
CA GLY A 146 3.80 37.51 21.95
C GLY A 146 5.02 38.04 21.19
N GLY A 147 6.06 38.40 21.94
CA GLY A 147 7.39 38.72 21.44
C GLY A 147 8.07 37.55 20.71
N LEU A 148 9.21 37.83 20.11
CA LEU A 148 10.03 36.82 19.41
C LEU A 148 10.75 35.95 20.44
N VAL A 149 10.46 34.66 20.44
CA VAL A 149 11.13 33.66 21.30
C VAL A 149 11.87 32.67 20.40
N TYR A 150 13.20 32.76 20.40
CA TYR A 150 14.05 31.90 19.60
C TYR A 150 14.22 30.51 20.23
N GLY A 151 14.27 29.46 19.40
CA GLY A 151 14.48 28.08 19.86
C GLY A 151 13.25 27.45 20.53
N ALA A 152 12.07 28.03 20.32
CA ALA A 152 10.82 27.47 20.81
C ALA A 152 10.56 26.10 20.14
N ASN A 153 10.26 25.10 20.95
CA ASN A 153 9.94 23.73 20.51
C ASN A 153 9.13 23.02 21.59
N LEU A 154 8.31 22.05 21.18
CA LEU A 154 7.63 21.12 22.09
C LEU A 154 8.31 19.76 21.94
N TYR A 155 9.24 19.42 22.84
CA TYR A 155 10.03 18.19 22.77
C TYR A 155 10.70 17.95 21.40
N GLY A 156 11.18 19.01 20.75
CA GLY A 156 11.78 18.94 19.41
C GLY A 156 10.80 19.14 18.24
N LEU A 157 9.49 19.11 18.46
CA LEU A 157 8.49 19.41 17.44
C LEU A 157 8.34 20.92 17.23
N GLY A 158 8.20 21.34 15.97
CA GLY A 158 7.98 22.74 15.59
C GLY A 158 9.15 23.67 15.88
N ALA A 159 10.38 23.15 15.91
CA ALA A 159 11.58 23.91 16.25
C ALA A 159 11.73 25.17 15.39
N GLY A 160 11.70 26.34 16.03
CA GLY A 160 11.73 27.60 15.33
C GLY A 160 11.72 28.83 16.24
N THR A 161 11.27 29.96 15.69
CA THR A 161 11.05 31.18 16.46
C THR A 161 9.55 31.37 16.65
N ALA A 162 9.08 31.27 17.89
CA ALA A 162 7.71 31.60 18.23
C ALA A 162 7.53 33.13 18.18
N ARG A 163 6.43 33.59 17.59
CA ARG A 163 6.14 35.00 17.36
C ARG A 163 4.63 35.19 17.32
N GLY A 164 4.10 36.15 18.08
CA GLY A 164 2.69 36.53 17.98
C GLY A 164 2.36 37.20 16.65
N ALA A 165 1.08 37.31 16.31
CA ALA A 165 0.63 37.97 15.09
C ALA A 165 1.12 39.43 15.00
N VAL A 166 1.07 40.15 16.14
CA VAL A 166 1.57 41.52 16.27
C VAL A 166 2.50 41.66 17.48
N PRO A 167 3.78 41.26 17.39
CA PRO A 167 4.70 41.20 18.53
C PRO A 167 5.04 42.54 19.15
N SER A 168 4.82 43.63 18.42
CA SER A 168 5.05 44.99 18.90
C SER A 168 3.80 45.59 19.57
N ALA A 169 2.62 44.94 19.52
CA ALA A 169 1.42 45.40 20.22
C ALA A 169 1.48 45.12 21.73
N ARG A 170 0.69 45.82 22.53
CA ARG A 170 0.59 45.63 23.98
C ARG A 170 -0.59 44.75 24.34
N ILE A 171 -0.56 44.14 25.52
CA ILE A 171 -1.56 43.20 25.99
C ILE A 171 -2.23 43.73 27.25
N ALA A 172 -3.56 43.69 27.30
CA ALA A 172 -4.35 43.85 28.52
C ALA A 172 -5.12 42.55 28.76
N VAL A 173 -5.16 42.03 29.98
CA VAL A 173 -5.72 40.69 30.27
C VAL A 173 -6.90 40.76 31.22
N TYR A 174 -7.96 40.03 30.90
CA TYR A 174 -9.18 39.96 31.68
C TYR A 174 -9.49 38.47 31.91
N LYS A 175 -9.15 37.96 33.09
CA LYS A 175 -9.38 36.56 33.44
C LYS A 175 -10.86 36.35 33.77
N ILE A 176 -11.55 35.61 32.93
CA ILE A 176 -12.99 35.32 33.02
C ILE A 176 -13.30 33.82 33.05
N CYS A 177 -12.34 33.00 32.64
CA CYS A 177 -12.48 31.55 32.55
C CYS A 177 -11.76 30.85 33.70
N TRP A 178 -12.47 29.93 34.34
CA TRP A 178 -12.02 29.12 35.46
C TRP A 178 -12.18 27.63 35.13
N SER A 179 -11.81 26.73 36.06
CA SER A 179 -11.88 25.27 35.81
C SER A 179 -13.30 24.77 35.49
N GLY A 180 -14.34 25.50 35.91
CA GLY A 180 -15.74 25.20 35.61
C GLY A 180 -16.29 25.85 34.33
N GLY A 181 -15.48 26.58 33.57
CA GLY A 181 -15.90 27.34 32.40
C GLY A 181 -15.84 28.85 32.60
N CYS A 182 -16.48 29.60 31.71
CA CYS A 182 -16.52 31.07 31.72
C CYS A 182 -17.97 31.51 31.91
N SER A 183 -18.25 32.30 32.95
CA SER A 183 -19.62 32.77 33.22
C SER A 183 -19.97 33.95 32.32
N ASP A 184 -21.19 33.95 31.76
CA ASP A 184 -21.70 35.01 30.90
C ASP A 184 -21.67 36.38 31.59
N ALA A 185 -21.93 36.41 32.91
CA ALA A 185 -21.89 37.63 33.70
C ALA A 185 -20.46 38.21 33.82
N ASP A 186 -19.46 37.33 34.00
CA ASP A 186 -18.05 37.72 34.08
C ASP A 186 -17.49 38.14 32.73
N ILE A 187 -17.94 37.50 31.65
CA ILE A 187 -17.62 37.91 30.27
C ILE A 187 -18.11 39.33 30.03
N LEU A 188 -19.39 39.61 30.29
CA LEU A 188 -19.98 40.94 30.04
C LEU A 188 -19.30 42.04 30.88
N ALA A 189 -18.99 41.75 32.15
CA ALA A 189 -18.26 42.69 33.01
C ALA A 189 -16.86 43.00 32.47
N ALA A 190 -16.14 41.98 31.99
CA ALA A 190 -14.83 42.15 31.37
C ALA A 190 -14.88 42.95 30.06
N PHE A 191 -15.96 42.81 29.28
CA PHE A 191 -16.18 43.58 28.06
C PHE A 191 -16.31 45.08 28.33
N ASP A 192 -17.15 45.45 29.30
CA ASP A 192 -17.37 46.85 29.67
C ASP A 192 -16.05 47.50 30.13
N ASP A 193 -15.29 46.79 30.96
CA ASP A 193 -14.01 47.25 31.46
C ASP A 193 -12.94 47.35 30.36
N ALA A 194 -12.87 46.38 29.44
CA ALA A 194 -11.93 46.45 28.31
C ALA A 194 -12.20 47.65 27.39
N ILE A 195 -13.47 47.96 27.12
CA ILE A 195 -13.87 49.13 26.34
C ILE A 195 -13.53 50.42 27.09
N ALA A 196 -13.84 50.49 28.40
CA ALA A 196 -13.56 51.66 29.22
C ALA A 196 -12.05 51.93 29.39
N ASP A 197 -11.26 50.87 29.48
CA ASP A 197 -9.81 50.91 29.62
C ASP A 197 -9.10 51.40 28.33
N GLY A 198 -9.80 51.42 27.20
CA GLY A 198 -9.28 51.89 25.91
C GLY A 198 -8.55 50.82 25.11
N VAL A 199 -8.94 49.55 25.26
CA VAL A 199 -8.47 48.45 24.41
C VAL A 199 -8.87 48.69 22.95
N ASP A 200 -7.94 48.52 22.01
CA ASP A 200 -8.21 48.71 20.58
C ASP A 200 -8.86 47.49 19.93
N ILE A 201 -8.49 46.28 20.40
CA ILE A 201 -8.95 45.01 19.87
C ILE A 201 -9.24 44.08 21.04
N ILE A 202 -10.49 43.66 21.21
CA ILE A 202 -10.85 42.59 22.15
C ILE A 202 -10.75 41.26 21.41
N SER A 203 -9.78 40.45 21.79
CA SER A 203 -9.56 39.11 21.27
C SER A 203 -10.35 38.10 22.10
N ILE A 204 -11.45 37.61 21.51
CA ILE A 204 -12.08 36.34 21.89
C ILE A 204 -11.72 35.34 20.80
N SER A 205 -11.10 34.24 21.16
CA SER A 205 -10.64 33.26 20.17
C SER A 205 -11.71 32.19 19.94
N GLY A 206 -12.16 32.05 18.68
CA GLY A 206 -12.71 30.80 18.13
C GLY A 206 -11.61 30.04 17.37
N ILE A 207 -11.73 28.71 17.24
CA ILE A 207 -10.65 27.87 16.71
C ILE A 207 -10.70 27.76 15.17
N SER A 208 -9.53 27.78 14.53
CA SER A 208 -9.36 27.45 13.10
C SER A 208 -8.32 26.34 12.91
N VAL A 209 -8.51 25.46 11.93
CA VAL A 209 -7.66 24.28 11.65
C VAL A 209 -6.32 24.68 11.01
N ASN A 210 -5.20 24.25 11.59
CA ASN A 210 -3.89 24.27 10.93
C ASN A 210 -3.68 22.98 10.14
N LYS A 211 -3.15 23.11 8.92
CA LYS A 211 -2.86 21.96 8.03
C LYS A 211 -1.43 21.48 8.28
N PHE A 212 -1.26 20.46 9.11
CA PHE A 212 -0.05 19.65 9.09
C PHE A 212 -0.12 18.72 7.89
N VAL A 213 0.90 18.75 7.03
CA VAL A 213 1.03 17.82 5.91
C VAL A 213 1.81 16.61 6.42
N LEU A 214 1.18 15.44 6.43
CA LEU A 214 1.87 14.17 6.61
C LEU A 214 2.57 13.82 5.28
N GLU A 215 3.87 13.54 5.33
CA GLU A 215 4.62 13.08 4.17
C GLU A 215 4.23 11.63 3.85
N ASN A 216 3.31 11.43 2.89
CA ASN A 216 3.11 10.20 2.09
C ASN A 216 3.26 8.81 2.76
N GLU A 217 2.76 8.61 3.99
CA GLU A 217 2.64 7.28 4.61
C GLU A 217 1.17 6.90 4.83
N SER A 218 0.76 5.70 4.40
CA SER A 218 -0.56 5.14 4.66
C SER A 218 -0.55 4.27 5.91
N TYR A 219 -1.42 4.57 6.88
CA TYR A 219 -1.55 3.81 8.12
C TYR A 219 -2.83 2.96 8.13
N PRO A 220 -2.81 1.71 8.64
CA PRO A 220 -3.99 0.86 8.77
C PRO A 220 -4.99 1.38 9.79
N LEU A 221 -6.28 1.12 9.54
CA LEU A 221 -7.39 1.53 10.37
C LEU A 221 -7.82 0.38 11.28
N VAL A 222 -7.92 0.64 12.58
CA VAL A 222 -8.44 -0.32 13.57
C VAL A 222 -9.58 0.31 14.36
N TYR A 223 -10.56 -0.49 14.76
CA TYR A 223 -11.64 -0.03 15.62
C TYR A 223 -11.30 -0.30 17.09
N GLY A 224 -11.43 0.71 17.97
CA GLY A 224 -11.06 0.61 19.39
C GLY A 224 -11.75 -0.54 20.13
N GLY A 225 -12.99 -0.88 19.76
CA GLY A 225 -13.70 -2.03 20.34
C GLY A 225 -13.10 -3.39 19.97
N ASN A 226 -12.27 -3.47 18.93
CA ASN A 226 -11.63 -4.71 18.46
C ASN A 226 -10.22 -4.92 19.04
N VAL A 227 -9.66 -3.92 19.74
CA VAL A 227 -8.31 -3.95 20.30
C VAL A 227 -8.28 -3.72 21.82
N PRO A 228 -9.13 -4.40 22.62
CA PRO A 228 -9.17 -4.18 24.05
C PRO A 228 -7.91 -4.70 24.75
N ASN A 229 -7.40 -3.93 25.71
CA ASN A 229 -6.39 -4.38 26.66
C ASN A 229 -7.02 -5.34 27.68
N THR A 230 -7.22 -6.59 27.28
CA THR A 230 -7.83 -7.63 28.14
C THR A 230 -6.97 -7.96 29.35
N ALA A 231 -5.64 -7.86 29.23
CA ALA A 231 -4.71 -8.01 30.35
C ALA A 231 -4.88 -6.92 31.43
N GLY A 232 -5.34 -5.73 31.03
CA GLY A 232 -5.69 -4.62 31.92
C GLY A 232 -7.13 -4.66 32.44
N GLY A 233 -7.92 -5.69 32.12
CA GLY A 233 -9.31 -5.84 32.55
C GLY A 233 -10.34 -5.07 31.69
N TYR A 234 -9.96 -4.61 30.50
CA TYR A 234 -10.86 -3.91 29.59
C TYR A 234 -11.49 -4.85 28.57
N ASP A 235 -12.71 -4.52 28.15
CA ASP A 235 -13.47 -5.23 27.13
C ASP A 235 -13.86 -4.32 25.95
N ASN A 236 -14.48 -4.90 24.93
CA ASN A 236 -14.90 -4.18 23.73
C ASN A 236 -15.84 -2.99 24.02
N SER A 237 -16.68 -3.10 25.04
CA SER A 237 -17.70 -2.11 25.39
C SER A 237 -17.07 -0.83 25.94
N THR A 238 -15.90 -0.96 26.56
CA THR A 238 -15.14 0.15 27.12
C THR A 238 -14.09 0.66 26.14
N SER A 239 -13.35 -0.24 25.47
CA SER A 239 -12.26 0.11 24.55
C SER A 239 -12.73 0.81 23.28
N ARG A 240 -14.02 0.66 22.90
CA ARG A 240 -14.62 1.43 21.79
C ARG A 240 -14.52 2.95 21.97
N TYR A 241 -14.47 3.44 23.21
CA TYR A 241 -14.34 4.86 23.51
C TYR A 241 -12.89 5.33 23.60
N CYS A 242 -11.92 4.41 23.46
CA CYS A 242 -10.49 4.68 23.58
C CYS A 242 -10.12 5.41 24.87
N VAL A 243 -10.64 4.95 26.01
CA VAL A 243 -10.31 5.51 27.33
C VAL A 243 -8.89 5.10 27.75
N ALA A 244 -8.32 5.81 28.73
CA ALA A 244 -6.96 5.57 29.21
C ALA A 244 -6.70 4.07 29.52
N ASP A 245 -5.57 3.55 29.05
CA ASP A 245 -5.12 2.15 29.18
C ASP A 245 -6.05 1.06 28.62
N SER A 246 -7.16 1.42 27.97
CA SER A 246 -8.14 0.45 27.43
C SER A 246 -7.71 -0.22 26.13
N LEU A 247 -6.68 0.29 25.46
CA LEU A 247 -6.22 -0.20 24.16
C LEU A 247 -4.97 -1.08 24.32
N ASP A 248 -4.95 -2.23 23.65
CA ASP A 248 -3.76 -3.07 23.62
C ASP A 248 -2.66 -2.41 22.77
N ARG A 249 -1.56 -2.03 23.42
CA ARG A 249 -0.44 -1.32 22.79
C ARG A 249 0.13 -2.08 21.60
N LYS A 250 0.19 -3.42 21.64
CA LYS A 250 0.74 -4.23 20.54
C LYS A 250 -0.14 -4.21 19.30
N LEU A 251 -1.45 -4.05 19.48
CA LEU A 251 -2.42 -4.03 18.38
C LEU A 251 -2.62 -2.62 17.80
N VAL A 252 -2.27 -1.58 18.56
CA VAL A 252 -2.50 -0.17 18.21
C VAL A 252 -1.27 0.53 17.64
N GLU A 253 -0.06 0.09 17.99
CA GLU A 253 1.18 0.73 17.53
C GLU A 253 1.24 0.86 15.99
N GLY A 254 1.42 2.08 15.49
CA GLY A 254 1.52 2.35 14.03
C GLY A 254 0.19 2.29 13.26
N THR A 255 -0.95 2.37 13.94
CA THR A 255 -2.30 2.36 13.33
C THR A 255 -3.05 3.70 13.50
N ILE A 256 -4.12 3.89 12.74
CA ILE A 256 -5.14 4.92 12.99
C ILE A 256 -6.33 4.26 13.70
N VAL A 257 -6.63 4.70 14.92
CA VAL A 257 -7.69 4.10 15.74
C VAL A 257 -9.01 4.87 15.60
N LEU A 258 -10.09 4.18 15.23
CA LEU A 258 -11.46 4.69 15.29
C LEU A 258 -12.04 4.52 16.71
N CYS A 259 -12.50 5.62 17.29
CA CYS A 259 -13.11 5.70 18.61
C CYS A 259 -14.55 6.25 18.54
N ASP A 260 -15.47 5.61 19.25
CA ASP A 260 -16.90 5.96 19.28
C ASP A 260 -17.18 7.08 20.28
N GLY A 261 -16.60 8.25 20.02
CA GLY A 261 -16.79 9.44 20.83
C GLY A 261 -15.54 10.31 20.84
N LEU A 262 -15.78 11.60 21.06
CA LEU A 262 -14.69 12.55 21.22
C LEU A 262 -13.94 12.33 22.55
N ASN A 263 -12.62 12.21 22.50
CA ASN A 263 -11.74 12.15 23.66
C ASN A 263 -10.48 13.02 23.44
N SER A 264 -9.53 13.08 24.37
CA SER A 264 -8.33 13.93 24.25
C SER A 264 -7.29 13.41 23.25
N ALA A 265 -7.52 12.25 22.65
CA ALA A 265 -6.59 11.47 21.83
C ALA A 265 -5.26 11.09 22.54
N GLU A 266 -5.04 11.52 23.77
CA GLU A 266 -3.91 11.11 24.62
C GLU A 266 -3.88 9.61 24.88
N PRO A 267 -5.02 8.91 25.13
CA PRO A 267 -5.00 7.47 25.31
C PRO A 267 -4.53 6.71 24.06
N THR A 268 -4.98 7.15 22.87
CA THR A 268 -4.52 6.59 21.59
C THR A 268 -3.05 6.91 21.34
N ALA A 269 -2.59 8.13 21.68
CA ALA A 269 -1.18 8.51 21.60
C ALA A 269 -0.30 7.62 22.49
N ALA A 270 -0.73 7.44 23.75
CA ALA A 270 -0.03 6.65 24.75
C ALA A 270 0.00 5.15 24.40
N ALA A 271 -0.98 4.69 23.60
CA ALA A 271 -1.01 3.34 23.05
C ALA A 271 -0.12 3.16 21.80
N GLY A 272 0.51 4.23 21.28
CA GLY A 272 1.42 4.18 20.14
C GLY A 272 0.76 4.38 18.77
N ALA A 273 -0.49 4.86 18.72
CA ALA A 273 -1.19 5.09 17.46
C ALA A 273 -0.50 6.18 16.61
N ALA A 274 -0.49 5.97 15.29
CA ALA A 274 -0.04 6.97 14.31
C ALA A 274 -1.09 8.07 14.07
N GLY A 275 -2.37 7.76 14.33
CA GLY A 275 -3.46 8.74 14.27
C GLY A 275 -4.72 8.24 14.97
N THR A 276 -5.75 9.08 15.05
CA THR A 276 -7.07 8.67 15.54
C THR A 276 -8.19 9.28 14.71
N ILE A 277 -9.29 8.54 14.57
CA ILE A 277 -10.55 9.06 14.06
C ILE A 277 -11.55 8.95 15.21
N MET A 278 -12.22 10.03 15.51
CA MET A 278 -13.31 10.07 16.48
C MET A 278 -14.58 10.43 15.74
N HIS A 279 -15.71 9.90 16.17
CA HIS A 279 -16.99 10.37 15.66
C HIS A 279 -17.98 10.58 16.78
N ASP A 280 -18.73 11.66 16.65
CA ASP A 280 -19.86 12.04 17.49
C ASP A 280 -20.56 13.25 16.82
N ASP A 281 -21.78 13.59 17.23
CA ASP A 281 -22.52 14.73 16.67
C ASP A 281 -22.49 16.00 17.55
N TYR A 282 -21.75 15.98 18.66
CA TYR A 282 -21.68 17.14 19.58
C TYR A 282 -21.10 18.41 18.94
N PHE A 283 -20.11 18.31 18.04
CA PHE A 283 -19.32 19.46 17.57
C PHE A 283 -19.07 19.49 16.05
N THR A 284 -20.10 19.81 15.26
CA THR A 284 -19.99 19.72 13.78
C THR A 284 -19.21 20.87 13.10
N ASP A 285 -18.89 21.94 13.83
CA ASP A 285 -18.24 23.15 13.33
C ASP A 285 -17.01 23.59 14.15
N PHE A 286 -16.51 22.71 15.02
CA PHE A 286 -15.42 23.00 15.96
C PHE A 286 -14.27 22.01 15.78
N ALA A 287 -13.03 22.52 15.79
CA ALA A 287 -11.83 21.71 15.60
C ALA A 287 -10.98 21.64 16.86
N PHE A 288 -10.74 20.42 17.34
CA PHE A 288 -9.89 20.16 18.50
C PHE A 288 -8.41 20.04 18.08
N SER A 289 -7.50 20.45 18.96
CA SER A 289 -6.07 20.20 18.81
C SER A 289 -5.70 18.94 19.59
N PHE A 290 -5.06 17.98 18.92
CA PHE A 290 -4.74 16.68 19.48
C PHE A 290 -3.23 16.41 19.47
N PRO A 291 -2.72 15.57 20.39
CA PRO A 291 -1.30 15.22 20.48
C PRO A 291 -0.79 14.33 19.32
N LEU A 292 -1.68 13.79 18.49
CA LEU A 292 -1.38 13.04 17.26
C LEU A 292 -2.34 13.47 16.13
N PRO A 293 -2.04 13.15 14.85
CA PRO A 293 -2.97 13.39 13.74
C PRO A 293 -4.34 12.78 14.03
N ALA A 294 -5.37 13.64 14.06
CA ALA A 294 -6.70 13.23 14.47
C ALA A 294 -7.76 13.86 13.57
N SER A 295 -8.79 13.08 13.27
CA SER A 295 -9.99 13.54 12.54
C SER A 295 -11.21 13.32 13.40
N TYR A 296 -12.09 14.32 13.47
CA TYR A 296 -13.37 14.22 14.15
C TYR A 296 -14.48 14.33 13.10
N LEU A 297 -15.36 13.33 13.06
CA LEU A 297 -16.41 13.18 12.06
C LEU A 297 -17.78 13.25 12.74
N GLY A 298 -18.81 13.71 12.01
CA GLY A 298 -20.19 13.49 12.45
C GLY A 298 -20.55 12.00 12.42
N ASP A 299 -21.58 11.60 13.16
CA ASP A 299 -21.93 10.19 13.36
C ASP A 299 -22.27 9.46 12.04
N ASP A 300 -22.85 10.15 11.06
CA ASP A 300 -23.11 9.58 9.74
C ASP A 300 -21.83 9.20 9.00
N ASP A 301 -20.79 10.04 9.07
CA ASP A 301 -19.51 9.79 8.43
C ASP A 301 -18.64 8.83 9.26
N GLY A 302 -18.69 8.95 10.58
CA GLY A 302 -18.13 8.00 11.52
C GLY A 302 -18.67 6.58 11.32
N SER A 303 -19.98 6.44 11.15
CA SER A 303 -20.64 5.17 10.84
C SER A 303 -20.20 4.61 9.49
N LYS A 304 -19.91 5.44 8.49
CA LYS A 304 -19.33 4.98 7.21
C LYS A 304 -17.90 4.47 7.40
N VAL A 305 -17.10 5.12 8.24
CA VAL A 305 -15.74 4.65 8.57
C VAL A 305 -15.81 3.35 9.40
N TYR A 306 -16.70 3.27 10.38
CA TYR A 306 -16.97 2.05 11.14
C TYR A 306 -17.41 0.90 10.22
N ASN A 307 -18.35 1.16 9.30
CA ASN A 307 -18.80 0.20 8.29
C ASN A 307 -17.72 -0.08 7.23
N TYR A 308 -16.74 0.78 7.04
CA TYR A 308 -15.58 0.45 6.20
C TYR A 308 -14.64 -0.50 6.94
N ILE A 309 -14.39 -0.24 8.24
CA ILE A 309 -13.56 -1.10 9.11
C ILE A 309 -14.23 -2.48 9.31
N ASN A 310 -15.56 -2.53 9.51
CA ASN A 310 -16.30 -3.76 9.80
C ASN A 310 -17.06 -4.36 8.60
N GLY A 311 -17.41 -3.56 7.61
CA GLY A 311 -18.19 -3.95 6.42
C GLY A 311 -17.35 -4.15 5.16
N THR A 312 -16.02 -4.03 5.23
CA THR A 312 -15.16 -4.69 4.25
C THR A 312 -15.10 -6.19 4.56
N SER A 313 -16.21 -6.92 4.34
CA SER A 313 -16.11 -8.38 4.22
C SER A 313 -15.13 -8.65 3.08
N LYS A 314 -13.92 -9.05 3.46
CA LYS A 314 -12.85 -9.32 2.51
C LYS A 314 -13.27 -10.43 1.57
N ILE A 315 -13.97 -11.41 2.12
CA ILE A 315 -14.68 -12.46 1.41
C ILE A 315 -16.09 -11.93 1.09
N ILE A 316 -16.44 -11.86 -0.19
CA ILE A 316 -17.74 -11.36 -0.68
C ILE A 316 -18.66 -12.47 -1.19
N GLY A 317 -18.12 -13.67 -1.39
CA GLY A 317 -18.85 -14.87 -1.79
C GLY A 317 -18.02 -16.11 -1.51
N ALA A 318 -18.67 -17.21 -1.14
CA ALA A 318 -17.99 -18.49 -0.92
C ALA A 318 -18.91 -19.67 -1.28
N ARG A 319 -18.42 -20.60 -2.11
CA ARG A 319 -19.10 -21.84 -2.52
C ARG A 319 -18.16 -23.03 -2.40
N TYR A 320 -18.70 -24.24 -2.32
CA TYR A 320 -17.95 -25.48 -2.37
C TYR A 320 -18.56 -26.43 -3.39
N TYR A 321 -17.72 -27.28 -3.99
CA TYR A 321 -18.08 -28.22 -5.04
C TYR A 321 -17.51 -29.58 -4.69
N HIS A 322 -18.39 -30.58 -4.60
CA HIS A 322 -18.00 -31.96 -4.31
C HIS A 322 -18.98 -32.92 -4.99
N SER A 323 -18.71 -33.21 -6.26
CA SER A 323 -19.57 -34.05 -7.10
C SER A 323 -19.53 -35.53 -6.73
N GLU A 324 -18.50 -36.00 -6.03
CA GLU A 324 -18.27 -37.43 -5.73
C GLU A 324 -18.92 -37.97 -4.43
N GLY A 325 -19.63 -37.14 -3.64
CA GLY A 325 -20.48 -37.61 -2.53
C GLY A 325 -20.04 -37.23 -1.12
N ASN A 326 -20.13 -38.14 -0.13
CA ASN A 326 -20.10 -37.81 1.31
C ASN A 326 -18.78 -37.16 1.77
N VAL A 327 -18.87 -35.97 2.35
CA VAL A 327 -17.74 -35.29 3.00
C VAL A 327 -17.40 -36.01 4.31
N THR A 328 -16.16 -36.49 4.44
CA THR A 328 -15.66 -37.15 5.66
C THR A 328 -14.66 -36.26 6.42
N PRO A 329 -14.57 -36.35 7.76
CA PRO A 329 -13.54 -35.67 8.52
C PRO A 329 -12.13 -35.99 7.98
N PRO A 330 -11.21 -35.01 7.93
CA PRO A 330 -11.27 -33.70 8.58
C PRO A 330 -12.03 -32.61 7.81
N ASP A 331 -12.62 -32.90 6.65
CA ASP A 331 -13.28 -31.90 5.83
C ASP A 331 -14.64 -31.43 6.36
N PHE A 332 -14.95 -30.16 6.11
CA PHE A 332 -16.25 -29.57 6.40
C PHE A 332 -17.13 -29.53 5.16
N PRO A 333 -18.43 -29.90 5.22
CA PRO A 333 -19.39 -29.72 4.14
C PRO A 333 -19.79 -28.25 4.00
N SER A 334 -18.80 -27.40 3.76
CA SER A 334 -18.91 -25.95 3.64
C SER A 334 -17.69 -25.40 2.88
N PRO A 335 -17.71 -24.14 2.44
CA PRO A 335 -16.55 -23.49 1.84
C PRO A 335 -15.38 -23.24 2.82
N ARG A 336 -15.53 -23.62 4.09
CA ARG A 336 -14.49 -23.44 5.11
C ARG A 336 -13.28 -24.31 4.79
N ASP A 337 -12.11 -23.70 4.96
CA ASP A 337 -10.81 -24.32 4.77
C ASP A 337 -10.43 -25.17 6.00
N SER A 338 -10.38 -26.49 5.80
CA SER A 338 -10.00 -27.50 6.79
C SER A 338 -8.49 -27.80 6.79
N GLU A 339 -7.73 -27.34 5.78
CA GLU A 339 -6.35 -27.78 5.56
C GLU A 339 -5.35 -26.62 5.67
N GLY A 340 -5.71 -25.41 5.23
CA GLY A 340 -4.89 -24.19 5.35
C GLY A 340 -4.33 -23.64 4.03
N HIS A 341 -4.16 -24.47 2.99
CA HIS A 341 -3.60 -24.06 1.69
C HIS A 341 -4.44 -22.99 1.00
N GLY A 342 -5.77 -23.10 1.06
CA GLY A 342 -6.68 -22.10 0.50
C GLY A 342 -6.53 -20.74 1.20
N SER A 343 -6.45 -20.74 2.53
CA SER A 343 -6.24 -19.53 3.34
C SER A 343 -4.87 -18.89 3.07
N HIS A 344 -3.83 -19.71 2.92
CA HIS A 344 -2.47 -19.27 2.63
C HIS A 344 -2.34 -18.61 1.26
N THR A 345 -2.90 -19.25 0.23
CA THR A 345 -2.89 -18.72 -1.13
C THR A 345 -3.75 -17.46 -1.27
N ALA A 346 -4.96 -17.44 -0.70
CA ALA A 346 -5.85 -16.28 -0.75
C ALA A 346 -5.25 -15.05 -0.05
N SER A 347 -4.64 -15.25 1.12
CA SER A 347 -3.98 -14.16 1.86
C SER A 347 -2.70 -13.68 1.17
N THR A 348 -1.99 -14.53 0.45
CA THR A 348 -0.84 -14.12 -0.38
C THR A 348 -1.27 -13.22 -1.55
N ALA A 349 -2.39 -13.52 -2.20
CA ALA A 349 -2.90 -12.73 -3.33
C ALA A 349 -3.48 -11.38 -2.88
N ALA A 350 -4.33 -11.41 -1.86
CA ALA A 350 -5.15 -10.26 -1.49
C ALA A 350 -5.28 -10.04 0.02
N GLY A 351 -4.57 -10.73 0.91
CA GLY A 351 -4.68 -10.56 2.36
C GLY A 351 -4.60 -9.11 2.83
N GLY A 352 -5.40 -8.76 3.85
CA GLY A 352 -5.32 -7.46 4.51
C GLY A 352 -3.96 -7.26 5.19
N VAL A 353 -3.69 -6.02 5.60
CA VAL A 353 -2.47 -5.69 6.34
C VAL A 353 -2.59 -6.21 7.77
N VAL A 354 -1.67 -7.07 8.20
CA VAL A 354 -1.62 -7.61 9.56
C VAL A 354 -0.23 -7.41 10.16
N TYR A 355 -0.19 -6.67 11.26
CA TYR A 355 1.03 -6.40 12.00
C TYR A 355 1.41 -7.55 12.93
N GLY A 356 2.72 -7.74 13.12
CA GLY A 356 3.25 -8.76 14.02
C GLY A 356 3.01 -10.20 13.55
N ALA A 357 2.68 -10.40 12.27
CA ALA A 357 2.55 -11.73 11.68
C ALA A 357 3.89 -12.46 11.76
N ASN A 358 3.86 -13.70 12.23
CA ASN A 358 5.05 -14.53 12.41
C ASN A 358 4.64 -16.01 12.58
N LEU A 359 5.57 -16.92 12.30
CA LEU A 359 5.48 -18.32 12.71
C LEU A 359 6.49 -18.58 13.83
N TYR A 360 6.04 -18.58 15.09
CA TYR A 360 6.91 -18.73 16.26
C TYR A 360 8.11 -17.75 16.28
N GLY A 361 7.91 -16.53 15.77
CA GLY A 361 8.92 -15.49 15.62
C GLY A 361 9.73 -15.53 14.31
N LEU A 362 9.50 -16.51 13.44
CA LEU A 362 10.07 -16.54 12.08
C LEU A 362 9.25 -15.67 11.13
N GLY A 363 9.91 -14.94 10.23
CA GLY A 363 9.24 -14.04 9.28
C GLY A 363 8.53 -12.88 9.98
N ALA A 364 8.97 -12.50 11.18
CA ALA A 364 8.27 -11.53 12.00
C ALA A 364 8.20 -10.16 11.30
N GLY A 365 6.98 -9.68 11.07
CA GLY A 365 6.77 -8.40 10.43
C GLY A 365 5.32 -8.13 10.09
N THR A 366 5.10 -7.36 9.02
CA THR A 366 3.77 -7.02 8.53
C THR A 366 3.41 -7.88 7.34
N ALA A 367 2.46 -8.80 7.51
CA ALA A 367 1.93 -9.61 6.42
C ALA A 367 0.85 -8.85 5.64
N ARG A 368 0.81 -9.04 4.32
CA ARG A 368 -0.21 -8.50 3.41
C ARG A 368 -0.22 -9.30 2.11
N GLY A 369 -1.33 -9.27 1.37
CA GLY A 369 -1.37 -9.76 -0.01
C GLY A 369 -0.89 -8.73 -1.04
N GLY A 370 -0.73 -9.15 -2.30
CA GLY A 370 -0.35 -8.24 -3.38
C GLY A 370 -1.31 -7.06 -3.58
N VAL A 371 -2.62 -7.28 -3.36
CA VAL A 371 -3.67 -6.25 -3.42
C VAL A 371 -4.54 -6.22 -2.15
N PRO A 372 -4.11 -5.57 -1.05
CA PRO A 372 -4.80 -5.60 0.25
C PRO A 372 -6.20 -4.99 0.26
N SER A 373 -6.59 -4.24 -0.77
CA SER A 373 -7.95 -3.66 -0.91
C SER A 373 -8.88 -4.49 -1.81
N ALA A 374 -8.38 -5.49 -2.52
CA ALA A 374 -9.20 -6.32 -3.41
C ALA A 374 -10.18 -7.21 -2.63
N ARG A 375 -11.32 -7.57 -3.21
CA ARG A 375 -12.26 -8.53 -2.63
C ARG A 375 -11.88 -9.96 -3.03
N ILE A 376 -12.31 -10.94 -2.24
CA ILE A 376 -12.04 -12.37 -2.44
C ILE A 376 -13.38 -13.09 -2.60
N ALA A 377 -13.51 -13.91 -3.64
CA ALA A 377 -14.57 -14.90 -3.77
C ALA A 377 -13.93 -16.30 -3.71
N VAL A 378 -14.44 -17.18 -2.85
CA VAL A 378 -13.83 -18.49 -2.58
C VAL A 378 -14.65 -19.60 -3.25
N TYR A 379 -13.98 -20.45 -4.01
CA TYR A 379 -14.58 -21.61 -4.67
C TYR A 379 -13.80 -22.86 -4.24
N LYS A 380 -14.30 -23.56 -3.21
CA LYS A 380 -13.63 -24.76 -2.67
C LYS A 380 -13.89 -25.96 -3.59
N ILE A 381 -12.84 -26.38 -4.30
CA ILE A 381 -12.85 -27.49 -5.26
C ILE A 381 -11.97 -28.68 -4.86
N CYS A 382 -11.23 -28.53 -3.76
CA CYS A 382 -10.29 -29.53 -3.28
C CYS A 382 -10.66 -29.99 -1.88
N TRP A 383 -10.47 -31.27 -1.67
CA TRP A 383 -10.84 -32.05 -0.51
C TRP A 383 -9.69 -33.00 -0.18
N SER A 384 -9.79 -33.72 0.94
CA SER A 384 -8.78 -34.68 1.37
C SER A 384 -8.55 -35.84 0.38
N ASP A 385 -9.50 -36.13 -0.51
CA ASP A 385 -9.40 -37.13 -1.59
C ASP A 385 -8.95 -36.54 -2.94
N GLY A 386 -8.80 -35.21 -3.05
CA GLY A 386 -8.26 -34.53 -4.22
C GLY A 386 -9.16 -33.40 -4.73
N CYS A 387 -8.97 -33.04 -6.00
CA CYS A 387 -9.75 -32.01 -6.68
C CYS A 387 -10.30 -32.62 -7.98
N SER A 388 -11.61 -32.83 -8.07
CA SER A 388 -12.23 -33.48 -9.23
C SER A 388 -12.34 -32.53 -10.43
N ASP A 389 -12.25 -33.09 -11.64
CA ASP A 389 -12.36 -32.30 -12.88
C ASP A 389 -13.73 -31.60 -13.00
N ALA A 390 -14.80 -32.26 -12.54
CA ALA A 390 -16.16 -31.73 -12.56
C ALA A 390 -16.31 -30.53 -11.59
N ASP A 391 -15.72 -30.63 -10.40
CA ASP A 391 -15.76 -29.55 -9.40
C ASP A 391 -14.96 -28.33 -9.86
N ILE A 392 -13.80 -28.55 -10.50
CA ILE A 392 -13.00 -27.49 -11.12
C ILE A 392 -13.82 -26.73 -12.16
N LEU A 393 -14.46 -27.44 -13.11
CA LEU A 393 -15.25 -26.81 -14.16
C LEU A 393 -16.46 -26.06 -13.62
N ALA A 394 -17.17 -26.64 -12.65
CA ALA A 394 -18.32 -25.98 -12.01
C ALA A 394 -17.90 -24.69 -11.29
N ALA A 395 -16.74 -24.69 -10.63
CA ALA A 395 -16.20 -23.49 -9.99
C ALA A 395 -15.77 -22.42 -11.00
N PHE A 396 -15.18 -22.80 -12.14
CA PHE A 396 -14.87 -21.85 -13.21
C PHE A 396 -16.14 -21.18 -13.75
N ASP A 397 -17.18 -21.97 -14.04
CA ASP A 397 -18.45 -21.47 -14.58
C ASP A 397 -19.09 -20.46 -13.62
N ASP A 398 -19.22 -20.82 -12.34
CA ASP A 398 -19.76 -19.93 -11.31
C ASP A 398 -18.87 -18.69 -11.09
N ALA A 399 -17.55 -18.84 -11.08
CA ALA A 399 -16.64 -17.69 -10.89
C ALA A 399 -16.74 -16.68 -12.04
N ILE A 400 -16.85 -17.15 -13.28
CA ILE A 400 -17.04 -16.31 -14.46
C ILE A 400 -18.41 -15.63 -14.38
N ALA A 401 -19.46 -16.36 -14.04
CA ALA A 401 -20.82 -15.84 -13.92
C ALA A 401 -20.98 -14.80 -12.78
N ASP A 402 -20.29 -15.02 -11.65
CA ASP A 402 -20.25 -14.09 -10.51
C ASP A 402 -19.43 -12.82 -10.82
N GLY A 403 -18.71 -12.78 -11.96
CA GLY A 403 -18.04 -11.58 -12.45
C GLY A 403 -16.68 -11.31 -11.82
N VAL A 404 -15.91 -12.36 -11.49
CA VAL A 404 -14.56 -12.18 -10.94
C VAL A 404 -13.59 -11.56 -11.96
N ASP A 405 -12.67 -10.72 -11.51
CA ASP A 405 -11.70 -10.06 -12.40
C ASP A 405 -10.52 -10.96 -12.82
N ILE A 406 -10.08 -11.82 -11.89
CA ILE A 406 -8.90 -12.70 -12.01
C ILE A 406 -9.18 -13.98 -11.22
N ILE A 407 -8.78 -15.12 -11.78
CA ILE A 407 -8.83 -16.43 -11.13
C ILE A 407 -7.41 -16.84 -10.74
N SER A 408 -7.19 -17.12 -9.45
CA SER A 408 -5.96 -17.71 -8.93
C SER A 408 -6.22 -19.18 -8.62
N ILE A 409 -5.57 -20.09 -9.34
CA ILE A 409 -5.77 -21.53 -9.17
C ILE A 409 -4.43 -22.24 -8.96
N SER A 410 -4.17 -22.62 -7.71
CA SER A 410 -2.90 -23.21 -7.27
C SER A 410 -2.92 -24.75 -7.26
N VAL A 411 -3.59 -25.35 -8.26
CA VAL A 411 -3.76 -26.80 -8.40
C VAL A 411 -3.42 -27.26 -9.82
N GLY A 412 -3.19 -28.55 -9.99
CA GLY A 412 -3.00 -29.16 -11.30
C GLY A 412 -2.75 -30.66 -11.16
N GLY A 413 -3.25 -31.45 -12.11
CA GLY A 413 -3.02 -32.90 -12.09
C GLY A 413 -1.59 -33.30 -12.48
N PHE A 414 -1.25 -34.57 -12.28
CA PHE A 414 0.10 -35.12 -12.39
C PHE A 414 0.68 -35.34 -13.82
N PHE A 415 -0.13 -35.54 -14.86
CA PHE A 415 0.33 -35.86 -16.22
C PHE A 415 -0.14 -34.84 -17.27
N PRO A 416 0.65 -34.48 -18.29
CA PRO A 416 0.19 -33.58 -19.32
C PRO A 416 -1.01 -34.17 -20.06
N SER A 417 -2.08 -33.38 -20.11
CA SER A 417 -3.31 -33.69 -20.83
C SER A 417 -3.46 -32.72 -22.00
N ASP A 418 -4.09 -33.19 -23.07
CA ASP A 418 -4.51 -32.34 -24.19
C ASP A 418 -5.43 -31.20 -23.71
N TYR A 419 -5.46 -30.06 -24.41
CA TYR A 419 -6.29 -28.91 -24.03
C TYR A 419 -7.77 -29.25 -23.80
N PHE A 420 -8.33 -30.20 -24.57
CA PHE A 420 -9.74 -30.59 -24.46
C PHE A 420 -9.99 -31.71 -23.44
N GLY A 421 -8.93 -32.26 -22.86
CA GLY A 421 -8.97 -33.22 -21.75
C GLY A 421 -8.50 -32.65 -20.43
N ASP A 422 -8.25 -31.33 -20.34
CA ASP A 422 -7.80 -30.65 -19.14
C ASP A 422 -8.87 -29.63 -18.67
N PRO A 423 -9.53 -29.86 -17.52
CA PRO A 423 -10.61 -28.98 -17.05
C PRO A 423 -10.12 -27.56 -16.80
N ILE A 424 -8.87 -27.37 -16.36
CA ILE A 424 -8.32 -26.02 -16.13
C ILE A 424 -8.08 -25.33 -17.49
N ALA A 425 -7.89 -26.06 -18.59
CA ALA A 425 -7.63 -25.46 -19.91
C ALA A 425 -8.93 -24.96 -20.50
N ILE A 426 -9.97 -25.79 -20.39
CA ILE A 426 -11.34 -25.49 -20.77
C ILE A 426 -11.84 -24.28 -19.96
N GLY A 427 -11.76 -24.36 -18.62
CA GLY A 427 -12.19 -23.27 -17.73
C GLY A 427 -11.42 -21.98 -17.97
N ALA A 428 -10.09 -22.04 -18.16
CA ALA A 428 -9.29 -20.85 -18.46
C ALA A 428 -9.59 -20.25 -19.85
N PHE A 429 -9.97 -21.06 -20.84
CA PHE A 429 -10.40 -20.56 -22.15
C PHE A 429 -11.71 -19.77 -22.02
N HIS A 430 -12.70 -20.30 -21.28
CA HIS A 430 -13.96 -19.58 -21.00
C HIS A 430 -13.73 -18.33 -20.15
N ALA A 431 -12.84 -18.38 -19.16
CA ALA A 431 -12.47 -17.22 -18.36
C ALA A 431 -11.84 -16.13 -19.26
N MET A 432 -10.89 -16.50 -20.11
CA MET A 432 -10.25 -15.58 -21.04
C MET A 432 -11.25 -14.94 -22.00
N LYS A 433 -12.15 -15.73 -22.58
CA LYS A 433 -13.24 -15.26 -23.46
C LYS A 433 -14.12 -14.20 -22.77
N ASN A 434 -14.29 -14.31 -21.45
CA ASN A 434 -15.06 -13.35 -20.64
C ASN A 434 -14.19 -12.27 -19.97
N GLY A 435 -12.95 -12.06 -20.42
CA GLY A 435 -12.09 -10.99 -19.92
C GLY A 435 -11.44 -11.26 -18.56
N VAL A 436 -11.43 -12.53 -18.12
CA VAL A 436 -10.89 -12.98 -16.84
C VAL A 436 -9.57 -13.72 -17.04
N LEU A 437 -8.49 -13.21 -16.45
CA LEU A 437 -7.18 -13.87 -16.50
C LEU A 437 -7.12 -15.01 -15.48
N THR A 438 -6.64 -16.18 -15.91
CA THR A 438 -6.34 -17.30 -15.00
C THR A 438 -4.84 -17.39 -14.74
N SER A 439 -4.42 -17.17 -13.49
CA SER A 439 -3.07 -17.49 -13.02
C SER A 439 -3.07 -18.90 -12.44
N ASN A 440 -2.11 -19.72 -12.87
CA ASN A 440 -2.05 -21.13 -12.51
C ASN A 440 -0.63 -21.56 -12.17
N SER A 441 -0.43 -22.34 -11.12
CA SER A 441 0.91 -22.82 -10.72
C SER A 441 1.56 -23.73 -11.78
N ALA A 442 2.89 -23.66 -11.94
CA ALA A 442 3.63 -24.46 -12.93
C ALA A 442 3.80 -25.95 -12.53
N GLY A 443 3.77 -26.28 -11.24
CA GLY A 443 4.01 -27.62 -10.70
C GLY A 443 5.31 -27.75 -9.89
N ASN A 444 5.40 -28.81 -9.07
CA ASN A 444 6.47 -28.99 -8.08
C ASN A 444 7.31 -30.28 -8.30
N SER A 445 7.45 -30.78 -9.55
CA SER A 445 8.17 -32.06 -9.81
C SER A 445 9.60 -31.92 -10.34
N GLY A 446 10.14 -30.71 -10.40
CA GLY A 446 11.53 -30.44 -10.80
C GLY A 446 11.90 -31.00 -12.18
N ARG A 447 13.11 -31.56 -12.35
CA ARG A 447 13.56 -32.23 -13.59
C ARG A 447 13.23 -33.73 -13.66
N THR A 448 12.62 -34.29 -12.61
CA THR A 448 12.73 -35.73 -12.25
C THR A 448 11.86 -36.67 -13.07
N LEU A 449 11.09 -36.16 -14.04
CA LEU A 449 10.44 -36.96 -15.08
C LEU A 449 11.01 -36.50 -16.42
N GLN A 450 11.77 -37.39 -17.08
CA GLN A 450 12.50 -37.12 -18.32
C GLN A 450 11.60 -36.48 -19.38
N ARG A 451 12.09 -35.39 -20.00
CA ARG A 451 11.47 -34.58 -21.07
C ARG A 451 10.13 -33.93 -20.67
N SER A 452 10.21 -32.70 -20.16
CA SER A 452 9.12 -31.78 -19.79
C SER A 452 8.37 -32.13 -18.50
N SER A 453 8.49 -31.24 -17.50
CA SER A 453 7.83 -31.36 -16.21
C SER A 453 6.86 -30.22 -15.93
N THR A 454 6.57 -29.33 -16.89
CA THR A 454 5.48 -28.35 -16.72
C THR A 454 4.19 -29.02 -17.14
N PHE A 455 3.38 -29.39 -16.16
CA PHE A 455 2.42 -30.46 -16.38
C PHE A 455 1.14 -30.06 -17.11
N ARG A 456 0.81 -28.79 -17.35
CA ARG A 456 -0.47 -28.42 -18.00
C ARG A 456 -0.41 -27.06 -18.66
N LEU A 457 -0.32 -27.04 -19.99
CA LEU A 457 0.06 -25.84 -20.72
C LEU A 457 -1.05 -25.45 -21.67
N GLY A 458 -1.76 -24.38 -21.32
CA GLY A 458 -2.68 -23.56 -22.12
C GLY A 458 -2.01 -22.23 -22.50
N PRO A 459 -2.08 -21.71 -23.74
CA PRO A 459 -1.66 -20.34 -24.01
C PRO A 459 -2.54 -19.31 -23.26
N PHE A 460 -3.75 -19.71 -22.81
CA PHE A 460 -4.73 -18.92 -22.07
C PHE A 460 -4.38 -18.66 -20.59
N ARG A 461 -3.36 -19.34 -20.03
CA ARG A 461 -2.99 -19.25 -18.59
C ARG A 461 -1.69 -18.48 -18.38
N LEU A 462 -1.58 -17.77 -17.25
CA LEU A 462 -0.33 -17.21 -16.75
C LEU A 462 0.31 -18.18 -15.75
N LEU A 463 1.47 -18.77 -16.08
CA LEU A 463 2.18 -19.74 -15.24
C LEU A 463 3.41 -19.12 -14.54
N PRO A 464 3.41 -18.92 -13.21
CA PRO A 464 4.57 -18.49 -12.46
C PRO A 464 5.41 -19.68 -11.96
N GLY A 465 6.73 -19.60 -12.13
CA GLY A 465 7.72 -20.40 -11.42
C GLY A 465 8.04 -19.84 -10.04
N VAL A 466 8.91 -20.53 -9.28
CA VAL A 466 9.25 -20.20 -7.88
C VAL A 466 10.67 -19.65 -7.75
N SER A 467 10.85 -18.53 -7.05
CA SER A 467 12.15 -18.00 -6.60
C SER A 467 12.35 -18.06 -5.07
N VAL A 468 13.61 -18.06 -4.62
CA VAL A 468 14.04 -18.41 -3.25
C VAL A 468 14.39 -17.21 -2.35
N ASN A 469 14.03 -17.31 -1.06
CA ASN A 469 14.65 -16.66 0.12
C ASN A 469 15.09 -17.77 1.11
N THR A 470 16.14 -17.59 1.93
CA THR A 470 16.74 -18.69 2.72
C THR A 470 16.83 -18.46 4.24
N PHE A 471 16.82 -19.56 5.02
CA PHE A 471 17.03 -19.60 6.48
C PHE A 471 18.11 -20.64 6.87
N VAL A 472 18.86 -20.45 7.99
CA VAL A 472 19.98 -21.33 8.44
C VAL A 472 19.89 -21.67 9.96
N LEU A 473 20.60 -22.72 10.42
CA LEU A 473 20.63 -23.33 11.78
C LEU A 473 22.07 -23.41 12.39
N GLU A 474 22.24 -23.37 13.71
CA GLU A 474 23.42 -23.67 14.60
C GLU A 474 23.01 -24.23 16.06
N ASN A 475 23.77 -24.01 17.17
CA ASN A 475 23.74 -24.42 18.64
C ASN A 475 22.57 -25.07 19.55
N GLU A 476 22.97 -25.77 20.64
CA GLU A 476 22.28 -26.68 21.62
C GLU A 476 22.03 -28.18 21.30
N SER A 477 22.77 -29.06 22.02
CA SER A 477 22.89 -30.51 21.77
C SER A 477 21.88 -31.41 22.49
N TYR A 478 21.29 -32.33 21.73
CA TYR A 478 20.39 -33.40 22.14
C TYR A 478 20.98 -34.78 21.81
N PRO A 479 20.61 -35.87 22.51
CA PRO A 479 21.01 -37.22 22.14
C PRO A 479 20.53 -37.60 20.73
N LEU A 480 21.44 -38.07 19.88
CA LEU A 480 21.14 -38.59 18.55
C LEU A 480 20.77 -40.07 18.64
N VAL A 481 19.65 -40.41 18.00
CA VAL A 481 19.24 -41.80 17.80
C VAL A 481 19.03 -42.01 16.31
N TYR A 482 19.72 -42.98 15.72
CA TYR A 482 19.50 -43.38 14.34
C TYR A 482 18.20 -44.19 14.25
N GLY A 483 17.20 -43.71 13.51
CA GLY A 483 15.88 -44.33 13.43
C GLY A 483 15.87 -45.80 13.00
N GLY A 484 16.87 -46.24 12.22
CA GLY A 484 17.03 -47.65 11.83
C GLY A 484 17.45 -48.59 12.97
N ASN A 485 17.91 -48.05 14.10
CA ASN A 485 18.29 -48.80 15.31
C ASN A 485 17.22 -48.74 16.41
N VAL A 486 16.06 -48.14 16.15
CA VAL A 486 14.94 -48.07 17.10
C VAL A 486 13.89 -49.09 16.68
N PRO A 487 13.83 -50.28 17.29
CA PRO A 487 12.80 -51.25 16.95
C PRO A 487 11.42 -50.69 17.33
N ASN A 488 10.47 -50.75 16.41
CA ASN A 488 9.07 -50.39 16.65
C ASN A 488 8.34 -51.50 17.44
N THR A 489 8.84 -51.81 18.63
CA THR A 489 8.22 -52.74 19.58
C THR A 489 8.35 -52.18 20.98
N ALA A 490 7.31 -52.28 21.79
CA ALA A 490 7.22 -51.78 23.17
C ALA A 490 8.20 -52.43 24.19
N GLY A 491 9.29 -53.04 23.73
CA GLY A 491 10.37 -53.59 24.54
C GLY A 491 11.58 -52.68 24.52
N GLY A 492 12.06 -52.30 25.71
CA GLY A 492 13.09 -51.29 25.92
C GLY A 492 14.39 -51.48 25.13
N TYR A 493 15.03 -50.34 24.88
CA TYR A 493 16.31 -50.19 24.20
C TYR A 493 17.45 -50.87 25.00
N ASP A 494 18.19 -51.79 24.37
CA ASP A 494 19.43 -52.36 24.92
C ASP A 494 20.59 -51.37 24.77
N ASN A 495 21.15 -50.94 25.90
CA ASN A 495 22.11 -49.85 26.02
C ASN A 495 23.57 -50.38 26.03
N SER A 496 23.95 -51.18 25.03
CA SER A 496 25.27 -51.84 25.00
C SER A 496 26.33 -51.17 24.12
N THR A 497 26.14 -49.91 23.68
CA THR A 497 27.16 -49.13 22.96
C THR A 497 27.69 -47.98 23.82
N SER A 498 29.01 -47.91 24.02
CA SER A 498 29.67 -46.93 24.91
C SER A 498 29.74 -45.50 24.36
N SER A 499 29.25 -45.24 23.14
CA SER A 499 29.14 -43.89 22.59
C SER A 499 27.67 -43.44 22.56
N LYS A 500 27.36 -42.34 23.25
CA LYS A 500 26.08 -41.63 23.15
C LYS A 500 26.28 -40.42 22.25
N PRO A 501 26.11 -40.55 20.92
CA PRO A 501 26.25 -39.39 20.04
C PRO A 501 25.20 -38.35 20.45
N THR A 502 25.60 -37.08 20.51
CA THR A 502 24.71 -35.94 20.71
C THR A 502 24.87 -34.99 19.54
N ALA A 503 23.78 -34.39 19.07
CA ALA A 503 23.81 -33.32 18.08
C ALA A 503 22.75 -32.28 18.35
N THR A 504 22.95 -31.16 17.72
CA THR A 504 22.30 -29.91 17.99
C THR A 504 21.48 -29.46 16.79
N ILE A 505 20.25 -29.02 17.01
CA ILE A 505 19.40 -28.43 15.97
C ILE A 505 18.82 -27.11 16.48
N PHE A 506 19.17 -26.01 15.82
CA PHE A 506 18.70 -24.67 16.19
C PHE A 506 17.27 -24.36 15.80
N LYS A 507 16.80 -23.23 16.35
CA LYS A 507 15.74 -22.44 15.74
C LYS A 507 16.25 -21.77 14.46
N SER A 508 15.47 -21.84 13.38
CA SER A 508 15.78 -21.16 12.13
C SER A 508 15.98 -19.66 12.30
N VAL A 509 16.91 -19.08 11.55
CA VAL A 509 17.12 -17.62 11.43
C VAL A 509 17.13 -17.20 9.97
N GLU A 510 16.75 -15.95 9.70
CA GLU A 510 16.70 -15.40 8.34
C GLU A 510 18.13 -15.12 7.83
N ALA A 511 18.41 -15.47 6.58
CA ALA A 511 19.72 -15.25 5.96
C ALA A 511 19.58 -14.41 4.68
N ASN A 512 20.63 -13.65 4.37
CA ASN A 512 20.69 -12.87 3.14
C ASN A 512 21.28 -13.72 2.00
N GLU A 513 20.44 -14.16 1.08
CA GLU A 513 20.86 -14.91 -0.11
C GLU A 513 21.19 -13.98 -1.27
N THR A 514 22.48 -13.78 -1.52
CA THR A 514 22.97 -12.87 -2.57
C THR A 514 22.74 -13.39 -3.99
N LEU A 515 22.48 -14.69 -4.17
CA LEU A 515 22.20 -15.29 -5.48
C LEU A 515 20.71 -15.20 -5.87
N ALA A 516 19.85 -14.72 -4.99
CA ALA A 516 18.44 -14.53 -5.28
C ALA A 516 18.19 -13.37 -6.27
N PRO A 517 17.19 -13.47 -7.16
CA PRO A 517 16.32 -14.62 -7.37
C PRO A 517 16.98 -15.69 -8.25
N PHE A 518 16.78 -16.97 -7.89
CA PHE A 518 17.04 -18.13 -8.75
C PHE A 518 15.87 -19.11 -8.64
N VAL A 519 15.73 -20.02 -9.60
CA VAL A 519 14.61 -20.93 -9.65
C VAL A 519 14.90 -22.21 -8.87
N VAL A 520 14.03 -22.54 -7.91
CA VAL A 520 14.21 -23.69 -7.01
C VAL A 520 14.10 -25.03 -7.75
N SER A 521 14.76 -26.06 -7.21
CA SER A 521 14.92 -27.39 -7.82
C SER A 521 13.60 -28.12 -8.08
N PHE A 522 12.59 -27.97 -7.21
CA PHE A 522 11.29 -28.61 -7.37
C PHE A 522 10.39 -27.89 -8.36
N SER A 523 10.66 -26.63 -8.73
CA SER A 523 9.81 -25.93 -9.70
C SER A 523 9.86 -26.67 -11.04
N SER A 524 8.70 -26.97 -11.59
CA SER A 524 8.54 -27.59 -12.89
C SER A 524 9.21 -26.78 -14.02
N ARG A 525 9.61 -27.46 -15.10
CA ARG A 525 10.40 -26.93 -16.22
C ARG A 525 9.74 -27.20 -17.57
N GLY A 526 9.89 -26.27 -18.51
CA GLY A 526 9.55 -26.48 -19.91
C GLY A 526 10.47 -27.52 -20.58
N PRO A 527 10.38 -27.71 -21.90
CA PRO A 527 9.50 -27.04 -22.86
C PRO A 527 8.04 -27.48 -22.72
N ASN A 528 7.15 -26.90 -23.51
CA ASN A 528 5.75 -27.29 -23.52
C ASN A 528 5.52 -28.64 -24.22
N PRO A 529 4.99 -29.69 -23.55
CA PRO A 529 4.87 -31.01 -24.16
C PRO A 529 3.68 -31.12 -25.12
N ILE A 530 2.71 -30.19 -25.07
CA ILE A 530 1.55 -30.16 -25.97
C ILE A 530 1.87 -29.31 -27.20
N THR A 531 2.40 -28.11 -26.98
CA THR A 531 2.76 -27.17 -28.06
C THR A 531 4.16 -26.64 -27.86
N ALA A 532 5.14 -27.34 -28.44
CA ALA A 532 6.58 -27.04 -28.39
C ALA A 532 6.94 -25.57 -28.74
N ASP A 533 6.15 -24.93 -29.60
CA ASP A 533 6.39 -23.57 -30.07
C ASP A 533 5.95 -22.46 -29.09
N ILE A 534 5.34 -22.81 -27.95
CA ILE A 534 4.91 -21.86 -26.92
C ILE A 534 5.74 -22.06 -25.64
N LEU A 535 6.55 -21.05 -25.31
CA LEU A 535 7.39 -21.04 -24.11
C LEU A 535 6.57 -21.21 -22.83
N LYS A 536 7.03 -22.10 -21.95
CA LYS A 536 6.52 -22.24 -20.57
C LYS A 536 7.66 -22.59 -19.60
N PRO A 537 7.60 -22.16 -18.31
CA PRO A 537 6.59 -21.27 -17.73
C PRO A 537 6.64 -19.85 -18.32
N ASP A 538 5.69 -18.98 -17.95
CA ASP A 538 5.60 -17.63 -18.54
C ASP A 538 6.51 -16.63 -17.83
N LEU A 539 6.59 -16.70 -16.50
CA LEU A 539 7.41 -15.84 -15.64
C LEU A 539 7.70 -16.54 -14.30
N THR A 540 8.38 -15.88 -13.38
CA THR A 540 8.56 -16.34 -11.99
C THR A 540 8.09 -15.32 -10.98
N ALA A 541 7.65 -15.82 -9.83
CA ALA A 541 7.30 -15.02 -8.66
C ALA A 541 7.80 -15.72 -7.37
N PRO A 542 7.87 -15.01 -6.23
CA PRO A 542 8.29 -15.61 -4.97
C PRO A 542 7.39 -16.77 -4.56
N GLY A 543 7.97 -17.90 -4.19
CA GLY A 543 7.20 -19.08 -3.79
C GLY A 543 7.93 -20.05 -2.87
N VAL A 544 9.08 -19.65 -2.30
CA VAL A 544 9.76 -20.39 -1.23
C VAL A 544 9.63 -19.61 0.06
N ASP A 545 9.33 -20.34 1.12
CA ASP A 545 9.23 -19.87 2.49
C ASP A 545 8.35 -18.63 2.63
N ILE A 546 7.15 -18.72 2.07
CA ILE A 546 6.17 -17.63 2.09
C ILE A 546 5.36 -17.72 3.39
N LEU A 547 5.45 -16.67 4.21
CA LEU A 547 4.60 -16.47 5.37
C LEU A 547 3.24 -15.91 4.93
N ALA A 548 2.16 -16.63 5.21
CA ALA A 548 0.80 -16.16 4.97
C ALA A 548 -0.19 -16.78 5.99
N ALA A 549 -1.46 -16.38 5.93
CA ALA A 549 -2.48 -16.84 6.87
C ALA A 549 -2.66 -18.36 6.79
N TRP A 550 -2.97 -19.00 7.92
CA TRP A 550 -3.15 -20.45 8.01
C TRP A 550 -4.45 -20.79 8.73
N SER A 551 -5.05 -21.93 8.38
CA SER A 551 -6.28 -22.37 9.03
C SER A 551 -5.96 -22.95 10.41
N GLU A 552 -6.57 -22.40 11.45
CA GLU A 552 -6.51 -22.95 12.81
C GLU A 552 -7.39 -24.21 12.98
N ALA A 553 -8.08 -24.64 11.92
CA ALA A 553 -8.77 -25.92 11.88
C ALA A 553 -7.83 -27.11 11.67
N THR A 554 -6.58 -26.85 11.27
CA THR A 554 -5.52 -27.86 11.13
C THR A 554 -4.37 -27.58 12.07
N THR A 555 -3.56 -28.59 12.32
CA THR A 555 -2.36 -28.50 13.16
C THR A 555 -1.18 -28.03 12.32
N VAL A 556 -0.13 -27.51 12.95
CA VAL A 556 1.08 -27.04 12.24
C VAL A 556 1.67 -28.11 11.32
N THR A 557 1.53 -29.39 11.71
CA THR A 557 2.11 -30.52 10.98
C THR A 557 1.08 -31.33 10.19
N GLY A 558 -0.22 -31.05 10.35
CA GLY A 558 -1.31 -31.85 9.78
C GLY A 558 -1.49 -33.23 10.41
N PHE A 559 -0.68 -33.62 11.40
CA PHE A 559 -0.82 -34.89 12.09
C PHE A 559 -1.86 -34.83 13.22
N PRO A 560 -2.67 -35.89 13.42
CA PRO A 560 -3.67 -35.95 14.50
C PRO A 560 -3.09 -35.83 15.92
N GLU A 561 -1.83 -36.23 16.11
CA GLU A 561 -1.15 -36.21 17.41
C GLU A 561 -0.57 -34.84 17.78
N ASP A 562 -0.44 -33.92 16.81
CA ASP A 562 -0.03 -32.55 17.06
C ASP A 562 -1.25 -31.73 17.50
N SER A 563 -1.11 -30.93 18.55
CA SER A 563 -2.19 -30.05 19.05
C SER A 563 -1.92 -28.58 18.81
N ARG A 564 -0.77 -28.25 18.22
CA ARG A 564 -0.37 -26.87 17.96
C ARG A 564 -1.09 -26.34 16.74
N VAL A 565 -1.76 -25.21 16.88
CA VAL A 565 -2.40 -24.44 15.81
C VAL A 565 -1.73 -23.07 15.72
N VAL A 566 -1.64 -22.52 14.51
CA VAL A 566 -1.00 -21.22 14.26
C VAL A 566 -1.83 -20.41 13.27
N PRO A 567 -1.93 -19.08 13.46
CA PRO A 567 -2.67 -18.21 12.54
C PRO A 567 -1.89 -17.90 11.25
N TYR A 568 -0.58 -18.15 11.24
CA TYR A 568 0.31 -17.95 10.10
C TYR A 568 1.24 -19.15 9.94
N ASN A 569 1.55 -19.50 8.70
CA ASN A 569 2.47 -20.60 8.39
C ASN A 569 3.42 -20.21 7.25
N ILE A 570 4.57 -20.88 7.19
CA ILE A 570 5.62 -20.69 6.19
C ILE A 570 5.68 -21.94 5.32
N ILE A 571 5.30 -21.83 4.05
CA ILE A 571 5.32 -22.95 3.11
C ILE A 571 5.92 -22.56 1.76
N SER A 572 6.31 -23.59 1.01
CA SER A 572 7.02 -23.48 -0.26
C SER A 572 6.28 -24.23 -1.37
N GLY A 573 6.21 -23.65 -2.56
CA GLY A 573 5.59 -24.26 -3.73
C GLY A 573 5.28 -23.26 -4.84
N THR A 574 5.09 -23.76 -6.07
CA THR A 574 4.49 -22.95 -7.16
C THR A 574 3.06 -22.51 -6.82
N SER A 575 2.41 -23.20 -5.89
CA SER A 575 1.14 -22.77 -5.29
C SER A 575 1.23 -21.42 -4.57
N MET A 576 2.42 -21.01 -4.09
CA MET A 576 2.64 -19.73 -3.42
C MET A 576 3.11 -18.64 -4.40
N SER A 577 3.76 -19.01 -5.51
CA SER A 577 4.10 -18.05 -6.57
C SER A 577 2.90 -17.65 -7.43
N CYS A 578 1.94 -18.55 -7.62
CA CYS A 578 0.66 -18.30 -8.28
C CYS A 578 -0.13 -17.10 -7.71
N PRO A 579 -0.42 -17.03 -6.40
CA PRO A 579 -1.13 -15.91 -5.81
C PRO A 579 -0.32 -14.60 -5.84
N HIS A 580 1.02 -14.64 -5.84
CA HIS A 580 1.84 -13.44 -6.07
C HIS A 580 1.61 -12.87 -7.48
N ALA A 581 1.63 -13.73 -8.51
CA ALA A 581 1.34 -13.32 -9.88
C ALA A 581 -0.11 -12.83 -10.04
N SER A 582 -1.06 -13.46 -9.34
CA SER A 582 -2.47 -13.05 -9.32
C SER A 582 -2.65 -11.67 -8.69
N GLY A 583 -1.99 -11.40 -7.55
CA GLY A 583 -2.00 -10.09 -6.91
C GLY A 583 -1.37 -9.01 -7.80
N ALA A 584 -0.25 -9.33 -8.46
CA ALA A 584 0.38 -8.41 -9.42
C ALA A 584 -0.52 -8.14 -10.65
N ALA A 585 -1.18 -9.16 -11.18
CA ALA A 585 -2.13 -9.00 -12.27
C ALA A 585 -3.34 -8.14 -11.86
N ALA A 586 -3.85 -8.31 -10.64
CA ALA A 586 -4.94 -7.50 -10.10
C ALA A 586 -4.51 -6.05 -9.91
N TYR A 587 -3.28 -5.83 -9.45
CA TYR A 587 -2.68 -4.51 -9.35
C TYR A 587 -2.61 -3.84 -10.73
N VAL A 588 -2.09 -4.51 -11.76
CA VAL A 588 -2.03 -3.98 -13.14
C VAL A 588 -3.44 -3.67 -13.68
N LYS A 589 -4.39 -4.60 -13.52
CA LYS A 589 -5.79 -4.42 -13.96
C LYS A 589 -6.48 -3.25 -13.24
N SER A 590 -6.15 -2.97 -11.97
CA SER A 590 -6.71 -1.83 -11.24
C SER A 590 -6.35 -0.46 -11.83
N PHE A 591 -5.18 -0.33 -12.48
CA PHE A 591 -4.79 0.88 -13.21
C PHE A 591 -5.26 0.86 -14.66
N ASN A 592 -5.53 -0.32 -15.20
CA ASN A 592 -5.91 -0.52 -16.59
C ASN A 592 -7.15 -1.42 -16.70
N PRO A 593 -8.33 -0.97 -16.23
CA PRO A 593 -9.50 -1.82 -16.03
C PRO A 593 -10.10 -2.38 -17.34
N THR A 594 -9.79 -1.75 -18.47
CA THR A 594 -10.26 -2.17 -19.80
C THR A 594 -9.33 -3.15 -20.51
N TRP A 595 -8.20 -3.51 -19.91
CA TRP A 595 -7.25 -4.42 -20.55
C TRP A 595 -7.76 -5.86 -20.57
N SER A 596 -7.50 -6.53 -21.70
CA SER A 596 -7.76 -7.95 -21.85
C SER A 596 -6.85 -8.78 -20.92
N PRO A 597 -7.19 -10.05 -20.66
CA PRO A 597 -6.30 -11.01 -19.99
C PRO A 597 -4.92 -11.08 -20.65
N SER A 598 -4.89 -11.05 -21.98
CA SER A 598 -3.68 -11.12 -22.81
C SER A 598 -2.80 -9.89 -22.63
N ALA A 599 -3.39 -8.69 -22.57
CA ALA A 599 -2.67 -7.44 -22.33
C ALA A 599 -2.06 -7.39 -20.92
N VAL A 600 -2.81 -7.79 -19.89
CA VAL A 600 -2.29 -7.88 -18.50
C VAL A 600 -1.14 -8.89 -18.41
N LYS A 601 -1.30 -10.06 -19.01
CA LYS A 601 -0.25 -11.08 -19.09
C LYS A 601 0.98 -10.58 -19.85
N SER A 602 0.77 -9.92 -20.99
CA SER A 602 1.85 -9.32 -21.77
C SER A 602 2.64 -8.33 -20.93
N ALA A 603 1.96 -7.41 -20.24
CA ALA A 603 2.62 -6.41 -19.41
C ALA A 603 3.53 -7.05 -18.36
N LEU A 604 3.02 -8.06 -17.62
CA LEU A 604 3.80 -8.78 -16.61
C LEU A 604 5.01 -9.51 -17.20
N MET A 605 4.86 -10.10 -18.39
CA MET A 605 5.95 -10.82 -19.06
C MET A 605 7.00 -9.87 -19.63
N THR A 606 6.59 -8.79 -20.31
CA THR A 606 7.52 -7.93 -21.04
C THR A 606 8.32 -6.99 -20.16
N THR A 607 7.84 -6.74 -18.93
CA THR A 607 8.54 -5.93 -17.93
C THR A 607 9.25 -6.77 -16.86
N ALA A 608 9.19 -8.10 -16.94
CA ALA A 608 9.85 -8.98 -16.00
C ALA A 608 11.38 -8.73 -15.98
N ALA A 609 11.96 -8.73 -14.78
CA ALA A 609 13.39 -8.59 -14.60
C ALA A 609 14.12 -9.86 -15.13
N PRO A 610 15.08 -9.73 -16.07
CA PRO A 610 15.83 -10.86 -16.57
C PRO A 610 16.53 -11.62 -15.43
N MET A 611 16.54 -12.95 -15.50
CA MET A 611 17.22 -13.82 -14.55
C MET A 611 18.51 -14.37 -15.13
N SER A 612 19.47 -14.72 -14.26
CA SER A 612 20.77 -15.21 -14.69
C SER A 612 20.71 -16.67 -15.13
N VAL A 613 21.22 -16.95 -16.34
CA VAL A 613 21.44 -18.32 -16.83
C VAL A 613 22.52 -19.06 -16.05
N ALA A 614 23.44 -18.34 -15.38
CA ALA A 614 24.51 -18.96 -14.59
C ALA A 614 23.96 -19.67 -13.34
N THR A 615 22.89 -19.15 -12.75
CA THR A 615 22.18 -19.78 -11.62
C THR A 615 21.01 -20.65 -12.09
N ASN A 616 20.66 -20.61 -13.37
CA ASN A 616 19.50 -21.31 -13.95
C ASN A 616 19.84 -21.90 -15.33
N THR A 617 20.41 -23.11 -15.35
CA THR A 617 20.91 -23.72 -16.59
C THR A 617 19.82 -24.12 -17.59
N ASP A 618 18.56 -24.18 -17.19
CA ASP A 618 17.41 -24.39 -18.11
C ASP A 618 16.91 -23.08 -18.74
N ALA A 619 17.54 -21.94 -18.41
CA ALA A 619 17.21 -20.62 -18.92
C ALA A 619 15.69 -20.33 -18.86
N GLU A 620 15.09 -19.89 -19.97
CA GLU A 620 13.67 -19.55 -20.07
C GLU A 620 12.72 -20.74 -19.79
N PHE A 621 13.16 -22.00 -19.93
CA PHE A 621 12.34 -23.14 -19.50
C PHE A 621 12.29 -23.31 -17.97
N ALA A 622 13.12 -22.58 -17.22
CA ALA A 622 12.98 -22.43 -15.78
C ALA A 622 12.16 -21.19 -15.40
N TYR A 623 12.47 -20.03 -15.99
CA TYR A 623 11.95 -18.74 -15.50
C TYR A 623 11.04 -17.96 -16.46
N GLY A 624 10.77 -18.48 -17.66
CA GLY A 624 10.00 -17.77 -18.67
C GLY A 624 10.64 -16.43 -19.03
N SER A 625 9.87 -15.35 -18.97
CA SER A 625 10.39 -14.00 -19.23
C SER A 625 11.29 -13.44 -18.12
N GLY A 626 11.25 -14.01 -16.91
CA GLY A 626 12.06 -13.58 -15.77
C GLY A 626 11.27 -13.40 -14.48
N HIS A 627 11.80 -12.60 -13.55
CA HIS A 627 11.19 -12.32 -12.25
C HIS A 627 10.18 -11.17 -12.33
N ILE A 628 9.00 -11.35 -11.74
CA ILE A 628 7.90 -10.41 -11.83
C ILE A 628 8.27 -9.01 -11.26
N ASP A 629 7.91 -7.95 -11.97
CA ASP A 629 8.07 -6.56 -11.55
C ASP A 629 6.73 -5.80 -11.71
N PRO A 630 5.88 -5.79 -10.65
CA PRO A 630 4.54 -5.21 -10.73
C PRO A 630 4.55 -3.69 -10.98
N LEU A 631 5.58 -2.98 -10.52
CA LEU A 631 5.66 -1.53 -10.64
C LEU A 631 5.88 -1.12 -12.10
N LYS A 632 6.74 -1.84 -12.82
CA LYS A 632 6.91 -1.62 -14.28
C LYS A 632 5.73 -2.13 -15.08
N ALA A 633 5.15 -3.27 -14.70
CA ALA A 633 4.03 -3.86 -15.43
C ALA A 633 2.77 -2.98 -15.47
N LYS A 634 2.61 -2.05 -14.52
CA LYS A 634 1.53 -1.04 -14.54
C LYS A 634 1.56 -0.19 -15.82
N SER A 635 2.74 0.09 -16.37
CA SER A 635 2.94 0.99 -17.51
C SER A 635 4.04 0.42 -18.42
N PRO A 636 3.73 -0.63 -19.22
CA PRO A 636 4.72 -1.37 -20.00
C PRO A 636 5.10 -0.70 -21.33
N GLY A 637 4.41 0.38 -21.74
CA GLY A 637 4.58 1.02 -23.05
C GLY A 637 3.82 0.30 -24.17
N LEU A 638 4.18 -0.96 -24.46
CA LEU A 638 3.51 -1.78 -25.47
C LEU A 638 3.00 -3.10 -24.87
N VAL A 639 1.93 -3.64 -25.46
CA VAL A 639 1.41 -4.98 -25.12
C VAL A 639 1.14 -5.82 -26.36
N TYR A 640 1.38 -7.13 -26.23
CA TYR A 640 0.99 -8.17 -27.19
C TYR A 640 -0.42 -8.63 -26.85
N ASP A 641 -1.40 -7.97 -27.44
CA ASP A 641 -2.81 -8.25 -27.17
C ASP A 641 -3.34 -9.39 -28.04
N MET A 642 -4.29 -10.17 -27.52
CA MET A 642 -4.91 -11.32 -28.19
C MET A 642 -6.37 -11.44 -27.76
N GLU A 643 -7.22 -11.83 -28.71
CA GLU A 643 -8.65 -12.06 -28.55
C GLU A 643 -9.01 -13.54 -28.76
N GLU A 644 -10.28 -13.90 -28.53
CA GLU A 644 -10.79 -15.27 -28.74
C GLU A 644 -10.46 -15.81 -30.14
N ALA A 645 -10.55 -14.96 -31.17
CA ALA A 645 -10.29 -15.35 -32.56
C ALA A 645 -8.85 -15.81 -32.80
N ASP A 646 -7.86 -15.21 -32.13
CA ASP A 646 -6.45 -15.60 -32.23
C ASP A 646 -6.24 -17.00 -31.66
N TYR A 647 -6.90 -17.29 -30.55
CA TYR A 647 -6.86 -18.57 -29.86
C TYR A 647 -7.58 -19.69 -30.62
N VAL A 648 -8.73 -19.40 -31.23
CA VAL A 648 -9.41 -20.31 -32.15
C VAL A 648 -8.50 -20.61 -33.35
N SER A 649 -7.84 -19.59 -33.90
CA SER A 649 -6.95 -19.76 -35.05
C SER A 649 -5.73 -20.60 -34.70
N PHE A 650 -5.19 -20.43 -33.49
CA PHE A 650 -4.13 -21.27 -32.93
C PHE A 650 -4.57 -22.73 -32.78
N LEU A 651 -5.77 -22.98 -32.23
CA LEU A 651 -6.30 -24.34 -32.08
C LEU A 651 -6.55 -25.01 -33.44
N CYS A 652 -7.03 -24.25 -34.44
CA CYS A 652 -7.12 -24.74 -35.82
C CYS A 652 -5.74 -25.12 -36.38
N GLY A 653 -4.73 -24.28 -36.15
CA GLY A 653 -3.34 -24.53 -36.54
C GLY A 653 -2.72 -25.78 -35.91
N GLN A 654 -3.14 -26.13 -34.70
CA GLN A 654 -2.74 -27.36 -34.00
C GLN A 654 -3.40 -28.62 -34.60
N GLY A 655 -4.40 -28.48 -35.48
CA GLY A 655 -5.10 -29.60 -36.12
C GLY A 655 -6.30 -30.14 -35.35
N TYR A 656 -6.85 -29.38 -34.39
CA TYR A 656 -8.06 -29.79 -33.68
C TYR A 656 -9.29 -29.80 -34.57
N SER A 657 -10.21 -30.74 -34.30
CA SER A 657 -11.43 -30.90 -35.09
C SER A 657 -12.46 -29.82 -34.80
N ASN A 658 -13.36 -29.55 -35.77
CA ASN A 658 -14.50 -28.64 -35.58
C ASN A 658 -15.35 -29.05 -34.36
N LYS A 659 -15.50 -30.36 -34.10
CA LYS A 659 -16.23 -30.85 -32.93
C LYS A 659 -15.57 -30.41 -31.63
N ASN A 660 -14.24 -30.46 -31.56
CA ASN A 660 -13.51 -30.02 -30.36
C ASN A 660 -13.70 -28.51 -30.17
N LEU A 661 -13.56 -27.71 -31.23
CA LEU A 661 -13.77 -26.27 -31.15
C LEU A 661 -15.17 -25.90 -30.68
N GLN A 662 -16.21 -26.50 -31.27
CA GLN A 662 -17.60 -26.23 -30.88
C GLN A 662 -17.87 -26.57 -29.40
N LEU A 663 -17.18 -27.58 -28.86
CA LEU A 663 -17.27 -27.91 -27.44
C LEU A 663 -16.66 -26.82 -26.54
N ILE A 664 -15.57 -26.17 -26.95
CA ILE A 664 -14.89 -25.16 -26.13
C ILE A 664 -15.37 -23.73 -26.39
N THR A 665 -15.79 -23.39 -27.61
CA THR A 665 -16.30 -22.05 -27.92
C THR A 665 -17.76 -21.88 -27.51
N GLY A 666 -18.51 -22.99 -27.41
CA GLY A 666 -19.95 -23.00 -27.11
C GLY A 666 -20.84 -22.53 -28.27
N ASP A 667 -20.26 -22.36 -29.46
CA ASP A 667 -20.94 -21.89 -30.67
C ASP A 667 -20.58 -22.75 -31.89
N ASN A 668 -21.08 -22.38 -33.07
CA ASN A 668 -20.85 -23.13 -34.32
C ASN A 668 -19.49 -22.80 -34.99
N THR A 669 -18.47 -22.38 -34.24
CA THR A 669 -17.14 -22.06 -34.78
C THR A 669 -16.50 -23.27 -35.47
N THR A 670 -15.85 -23.05 -36.61
CA THR A 670 -15.18 -24.08 -37.41
C THR A 670 -13.83 -23.62 -37.93
N CYS A 671 -12.92 -24.56 -38.16
CA CYS A 671 -11.71 -24.30 -38.92
C CYS A 671 -12.01 -24.17 -40.41
N THR A 672 -11.52 -23.08 -40.98
CA THR A 672 -11.59 -22.68 -42.37
C THR A 672 -10.17 -22.43 -42.87
N ALA A 673 -9.97 -22.35 -44.18
CA ALA A 673 -8.65 -21.99 -44.71
C ALA A 673 -8.16 -20.60 -44.23
N SER A 674 -9.08 -19.69 -43.88
CA SER A 674 -8.77 -18.32 -43.43
C SER A 674 -8.38 -18.18 -41.96
N ASN A 675 -8.79 -19.10 -41.09
CA ASN A 675 -8.44 -19.10 -39.66
C ASN A 675 -7.58 -20.31 -39.26
N ASN A 676 -7.06 -21.06 -40.24
CA ASN A 676 -6.05 -22.09 -39.99
C ASN A 676 -4.66 -21.44 -39.97
N ALA A 677 -4.37 -20.73 -38.87
CA ALA A 677 -3.12 -20.01 -38.69
C ALA A 677 -1.98 -20.96 -38.31
N THR A 678 -0.75 -20.56 -38.61
CA THR A 678 0.47 -21.19 -38.11
C THR A 678 0.57 -21.04 -36.59
N VAL A 679 0.76 -22.15 -35.90
CA VAL A 679 0.79 -22.25 -34.43
C VAL A 679 1.69 -21.21 -33.76
N TYR A 680 2.88 -21.01 -34.33
CA TYR A 680 3.91 -20.10 -33.82
C TYR A 680 3.60 -18.61 -34.08
N ASP A 681 2.59 -18.29 -34.88
CA ASP A 681 2.13 -16.92 -35.15
C ASP A 681 1.06 -16.44 -34.16
N LEU A 682 0.71 -17.23 -33.14
CA LEU A 682 -0.02 -16.70 -31.98
C LEU A 682 0.73 -15.47 -31.45
N ASN A 683 0.02 -14.37 -31.20
CA ASN A 683 0.60 -13.07 -30.84
C ASN A 683 1.13 -13.04 -29.39
N TYR A 684 2.05 -13.95 -29.08
CA TYR A 684 2.56 -14.23 -27.76
C TYR A 684 3.85 -13.44 -27.48
N PRO A 685 4.08 -12.96 -26.25
CA PRO A 685 5.24 -12.12 -25.88
C PRO A 685 6.54 -12.92 -25.69
N SER A 686 6.70 -14.01 -26.45
CA SER A 686 7.93 -14.81 -26.54
C SER A 686 8.01 -15.55 -27.88
N PHE A 687 9.20 -16.04 -28.19
CA PHE A 687 9.49 -16.76 -29.42
C PHE A 687 10.18 -18.08 -29.08
N THR A 688 9.63 -19.19 -29.55
CA THR A 688 10.21 -20.51 -29.32
C THR A 688 10.25 -21.29 -30.63
N LEU A 689 11.39 -21.91 -30.91
CA LEU A 689 11.56 -22.82 -32.03
C LEU A 689 12.36 -24.05 -31.61
N SER A 690 11.94 -25.20 -32.12
CA SER A 690 12.58 -26.48 -31.87
C SER A 690 13.10 -27.10 -33.15
N ALA A 691 14.20 -27.84 -33.06
CA ALA A 691 14.74 -28.67 -34.14
C ALA A 691 15.31 -29.98 -33.59
N ALA A 692 15.68 -30.92 -34.46
CA ALA A 692 16.48 -32.06 -34.03
C ALA A 692 17.88 -31.58 -33.60
N SER A 693 18.50 -32.24 -32.61
CA SER A 693 19.89 -31.92 -32.20
C SER A 693 20.84 -32.02 -33.40
N GLY A 694 21.69 -31.01 -33.58
CA GLY A 694 22.62 -30.88 -34.70
C GLY A 694 22.00 -30.28 -35.98
N ALA A 695 20.70 -29.96 -35.99
CA ALA A 695 20.05 -29.33 -37.13
C ALA A 695 20.02 -27.79 -37.01
N SER A 696 20.12 -27.12 -38.15
CA SER A 696 19.80 -25.69 -38.25
C SER A 696 18.33 -25.50 -38.63
N VAL A 697 17.66 -24.59 -37.95
CA VAL A 697 16.26 -24.23 -38.20
C VAL A 697 16.15 -22.72 -38.40
N SER A 698 15.28 -22.31 -39.31
CA SER A 698 14.92 -20.90 -39.53
C SER A 698 13.41 -20.76 -39.55
N ARG A 699 12.88 -19.76 -38.84
CA ARG A 699 11.44 -19.51 -38.74
C ARG A 699 11.16 -18.02 -38.69
N VAL A 700 10.07 -17.61 -39.32
CA VAL A 700 9.55 -16.24 -39.28
C VAL A 700 8.31 -16.22 -38.38
N PHE A 701 8.30 -15.34 -37.40
CA PHE A 701 7.21 -15.12 -36.46
C PHE A 701 6.59 -13.75 -36.71
N HIS A 702 5.27 -13.68 -36.83
CA HIS A 702 4.52 -12.44 -36.97
C HIS A 702 3.96 -12.02 -35.62
N ARG A 703 4.12 -10.74 -35.29
CA ARG A 703 3.62 -10.16 -34.04
C ARG A 703 2.98 -8.80 -34.30
N THR A 704 2.03 -8.46 -33.45
CA THR A 704 1.39 -7.16 -33.41
C THR A 704 1.44 -6.63 -31.98
N VAL A 705 1.89 -5.40 -31.83
CA VAL A 705 1.94 -4.70 -30.54
C VAL A 705 0.98 -3.52 -30.56
N THR A 706 0.30 -3.32 -29.44
CA THR A 706 -0.61 -2.19 -29.21
C THR A 706 0.09 -1.19 -28.29
N ASN A 707 0.09 0.08 -28.67
CA ASN A 707 0.61 1.15 -27.82
C ASN A 707 -0.35 1.45 -26.65
N VAL A 708 0.13 1.30 -25.43
CA VAL A 708 -0.60 1.64 -24.19
C VAL A 708 0.12 2.71 -23.37
N GLY A 709 1.24 3.22 -23.88
CA GLY A 709 2.03 4.30 -23.29
C GLY A 709 1.69 5.66 -23.92
N SER A 710 2.71 6.49 -24.08
CA SER A 710 2.59 7.83 -24.67
C SER A 710 2.09 7.76 -26.12
N ALA A 711 1.15 8.64 -26.48
CA ALA A 711 0.56 8.68 -27.82
C ALA A 711 1.60 8.88 -28.94
N SER A 712 2.62 9.70 -28.70
CA SER A 712 3.72 9.93 -29.64
C SER A 712 4.98 9.24 -29.14
N SER A 713 5.18 7.99 -29.52
CA SER A 713 6.34 7.17 -29.12
C SER A 713 6.95 6.47 -30.34
N THR A 714 8.27 6.31 -30.33
CA THR A 714 9.01 5.57 -31.36
C THR A 714 9.92 4.56 -30.68
N TYR A 715 9.69 3.28 -30.93
CA TYR A 715 10.48 2.18 -30.40
C TYR A 715 11.49 1.69 -31.44
N ARG A 716 12.71 1.38 -30.98
CA ARG A 716 13.75 0.71 -31.78
C ARG A 716 13.95 -0.71 -31.28
N ALA A 717 14.06 -1.66 -32.21
CA ALA A 717 14.37 -3.04 -31.88
C ALA A 717 15.86 -3.16 -31.51
N ALA A 718 16.12 -3.74 -30.34
CA ALA A 718 17.43 -4.17 -29.89
C ALA A 718 17.41 -5.69 -29.67
N VAL A 719 18.44 -6.38 -30.15
CA VAL A 719 18.55 -7.84 -30.11
C VAL A 719 19.77 -8.23 -29.29
N ILE A 720 19.59 -9.23 -28.43
CA ILE A 720 20.68 -9.86 -27.66
C ILE A 720 20.60 -11.36 -27.95
N ALA A 721 21.65 -11.92 -28.55
CA ALA A 721 21.71 -13.34 -28.88
C ALA A 721 23.17 -13.85 -28.91
N PRO A 722 23.41 -15.14 -28.58
CA PRO A 722 24.70 -15.80 -28.77
C PRO A 722 25.00 -16.02 -30.28
N GLU A 723 26.23 -16.42 -30.60
CA GLU A 723 26.68 -16.57 -32.00
C GLU A 723 25.86 -17.61 -32.79
N GLU A 724 25.36 -18.64 -32.11
CA GLU A 724 24.58 -19.73 -32.67
C GLU A 724 23.10 -19.37 -32.93
N LEU A 725 22.67 -18.17 -32.53
CA LEU A 725 21.30 -17.67 -32.65
C LEU A 725 21.26 -16.31 -33.36
N SER A 726 20.68 -16.27 -34.56
CA SER A 726 20.45 -15.04 -35.31
C SER A 726 18.98 -14.60 -35.19
N ILE A 727 18.75 -13.36 -34.79
CA ILE A 727 17.41 -12.75 -34.69
C ILE A 727 17.40 -11.48 -35.54
N GLN A 728 16.49 -11.42 -36.51
CA GLN A 728 16.30 -10.27 -37.40
C GLN A 728 14.87 -9.77 -37.30
N VAL A 729 14.68 -8.45 -37.24
CA VAL A 729 13.36 -7.83 -37.01
C VAL A 729 13.04 -6.85 -38.14
N GLN A 730 11.83 -6.95 -38.70
CA GLN A 730 11.35 -6.09 -39.78
C GLN A 730 9.90 -5.64 -39.56
N PRO A 731 9.60 -4.34 -39.53
CA PRO A 731 10.55 -3.22 -39.51
C PRO A 731 11.34 -3.18 -38.19
N GLY A 732 12.54 -2.58 -38.18
CA GLY A 732 13.36 -2.42 -36.96
C GLY A 732 12.96 -1.20 -36.09
N ILE A 733 11.96 -0.44 -36.51
CA ILE A 733 11.46 0.77 -35.85
C ILE A 733 9.94 0.75 -35.94
N LEU A 734 9.25 1.01 -34.82
CA LEU A 734 7.81 1.19 -34.75
C LEU A 734 7.50 2.58 -34.21
N SER A 735 6.69 3.35 -34.93
CA SER A 735 6.25 4.68 -34.51
C SER A 735 4.75 4.68 -34.32
N PHE A 736 4.30 5.26 -33.20
CA PHE A 736 2.91 5.38 -32.83
C PHE A 736 2.56 6.86 -32.67
N THR A 737 1.34 7.20 -33.06
CA THR A 737 0.77 8.55 -33.04
C THR A 737 -0.42 8.69 -32.08
N SER A 738 -0.98 7.56 -31.65
CA SER A 738 -2.08 7.51 -30.69
C SER A 738 -1.97 6.33 -29.73
N VAL A 739 -2.64 6.42 -28.59
CA VAL A 739 -2.84 5.30 -27.65
C VAL A 739 -3.87 4.34 -28.26
N GLY A 740 -3.60 3.05 -28.20
CA GLY A 740 -4.40 2.00 -28.84
C GLY A 740 -4.01 1.69 -30.28
N GLU A 741 -3.08 2.45 -30.87
CA GLU A 741 -2.56 2.16 -32.21
C GLU A 741 -1.81 0.83 -32.22
N LYS A 742 -2.11 -0.01 -33.22
CA LYS A 742 -1.49 -1.33 -33.42
C LYS A 742 -0.47 -1.25 -34.54
N GLN A 743 0.71 -1.82 -34.32
CA GLN A 743 1.76 -1.95 -35.33
C GLN A 743 2.25 -3.40 -35.38
N SER A 744 2.47 -3.92 -36.59
CA SER A 744 2.90 -5.30 -36.81
C SER A 744 4.35 -5.36 -37.27
N PHE A 745 5.03 -6.45 -36.91
CA PHE A 745 6.40 -6.74 -37.31
C PHE A 745 6.63 -8.24 -37.45
N ALA A 746 7.66 -8.60 -38.20
CA ALA A 746 8.13 -9.96 -38.38
C ALA A 746 9.49 -10.14 -37.70
N VAL A 747 9.69 -11.30 -37.07
CA VAL A 747 10.95 -11.71 -36.46
C VAL A 747 11.42 -13.00 -37.13
N THR A 748 12.54 -12.94 -37.83
CA THR A 748 13.20 -14.11 -38.40
C THR A 748 14.24 -14.62 -37.41
N VAL A 749 14.03 -15.83 -36.88
CA VAL A 749 14.97 -16.49 -35.97
C VAL A 749 15.61 -17.66 -36.69
N THR A 750 16.94 -17.68 -36.73
CA THR A 750 17.73 -18.80 -37.26
C THR A 750 18.64 -19.31 -36.17
N ALA A 751 18.60 -20.61 -35.89
CA ALA A 751 19.36 -21.24 -34.82
C ALA A 751 20.02 -22.53 -35.29
N SER A 752 21.25 -22.77 -34.85
CA SER A 752 21.93 -24.06 -34.96
C SER A 752 21.84 -24.76 -33.62
N VAL A 753 20.90 -25.69 -33.50
CA VAL A 753 20.52 -26.27 -32.22
C VAL A 753 21.45 -27.43 -31.86
N GLY A 754 22.07 -27.36 -30.67
CA GLY A 754 22.85 -28.45 -30.07
C GLY A 754 22.14 -29.09 -28.87
N ASP A 755 22.92 -29.66 -27.95
CA ASP A 755 22.39 -30.31 -26.75
C ASP A 755 21.97 -29.33 -25.64
N SER A 756 22.36 -28.05 -25.75
CA SER A 756 22.01 -26.98 -24.82
C SER A 756 20.94 -26.05 -25.38
N VAL A 757 20.12 -25.49 -24.49
CA VAL A 757 19.14 -24.45 -24.83
C VAL A 757 19.89 -23.16 -25.22
N LEU A 758 19.52 -22.58 -26.36
CA LEU A 758 19.98 -21.27 -26.80
C LEU A 758 18.98 -20.21 -26.38
N SER A 759 19.46 -19.16 -25.72
CA SER A 759 18.65 -18.08 -25.18
C SER A 759 19.08 -16.74 -25.76
N GLY A 760 18.11 -15.94 -26.19
CA GLY A 760 18.27 -14.57 -26.63
C GLY A 760 17.05 -13.72 -26.26
N SER A 761 17.03 -12.47 -26.70
CA SER A 761 15.88 -11.59 -26.50
C SER A 761 15.77 -10.50 -27.55
N LEU A 762 14.53 -10.09 -27.80
CA LEU A 762 14.16 -8.89 -28.52
C LEU A 762 13.66 -7.86 -27.50
N VAL A 763 14.15 -6.63 -27.58
CA VAL A 763 13.70 -5.50 -26.75
C VAL A 763 13.26 -4.36 -27.67
N TRP A 764 12.03 -3.89 -27.50
CA TRP A 764 11.61 -2.60 -28.04
C TRP A 764 11.90 -1.51 -27.02
N ASP A 765 12.72 -0.52 -27.40
CA ASP A 765 13.18 0.57 -26.51
C ASP A 765 12.81 1.93 -27.12
N ASP A 766 12.07 2.75 -26.39
CA ASP A 766 11.74 4.15 -26.73
C ASP A 766 12.56 5.18 -25.93
N GLY A 767 13.49 4.72 -25.08
CA GLY A 767 14.28 5.52 -24.14
C GLY A 767 13.71 5.55 -22.70
N GLU A 768 12.42 5.25 -22.53
CA GLU A 768 11.72 5.24 -21.23
C GLU A 768 11.24 3.82 -20.86
N ASN A 769 10.55 3.16 -21.79
CA ASN A 769 9.97 1.85 -21.69
C ASN A 769 10.82 0.82 -22.45
N LYS A 770 10.97 -0.36 -21.85
CA LYS A 770 11.67 -1.50 -22.45
C LYS A 770 10.75 -2.70 -22.47
N VAL A 771 10.33 -3.09 -23.67
CA VAL A 771 9.39 -4.20 -23.90
C VAL A 771 10.18 -5.42 -24.34
N ARG A 772 10.58 -6.26 -23.39
CA ARG A 772 11.45 -7.42 -23.63
C ARG A 772 10.62 -8.68 -23.93
N SER A 773 10.98 -9.39 -24.99
CA SER A 773 10.46 -10.74 -25.30
C SER A 773 11.62 -11.74 -25.39
N PRO A 774 11.61 -12.84 -24.62
CA PRO A 774 12.62 -13.87 -24.74
C PRO A 774 12.50 -14.65 -26.06
N VAL A 775 13.64 -15.10 -26.58
CA VAL A 775 13.76 -15.95 -27.77
C VAL A 775 14.53 -17.20 -27.38
N VAL A 776 13.95 -18.38 -27.62
CA VAL A 776 14.49 -19.67 -27.15
C VAL A 776 14.55 -20.67 -28.29
N ALA A 777 15.71 -21.25 -28.54
CA ALA A 777 15.87 -22.37 -29.48
C ALA A 777 16.41 -23.62 -28.76
N TYR A 778 15.85 -24.80 -29.04
CA TYR A 778 16.21 -26.03 -28.32
C TYR A 778 16.02 -27.31 -29.15
N ALA A 779 16.67 -28.39 -28.72
CA ALA A 779 16.55 -29.71 -29.34
C ALA A 779 15.33 -30.47 -28.78
N ALA A 780 14.41 -30.90 -29.65
CA ALA A 780 13.21 -31.68 -29.28
C ALA A 780 13.45 -33.20 -29.33
#